data_AF-R7QMB2-F1
#
_entry.id   AF-R7QMB2-F1
#
_cell.length_a   1.000
_cell.length_b   1.000
_cell.length_c   1.000
_cell.angle_alpha   90.00
_cell.angle_beta   90.00
_cell.angle_gamma   90.00
#
_symmetry.space_group_name_H-M   'P 1'
#
loop_
_entity.id
_entity.type
_entity.pdbx_description
1 polymer ?
#
loop_
_entity_poly.entity_id
_entity_poly.type
_entity_poly.pdbx_seq_one_letter_code
_entity_poly.pdbx_strand_id
1 'polypeptide(L)'
;MVAALHRHRPRRPSIDSLHPLTSPRRGKRPVTCVPELPTGNQILSHPKIPQFFSDERIEQEIVDKADPWSFGSCKLAQHDEGTYRQGPAEGFCRLQTSPTTAVFYVFPRTHSTVPTMSRPRVDMDKRQGGIAILSFANPPVNALSSTLQKEISTALKSVLADSSVRAVVVHGAGSPGFFSSGADVSQFAGFASGQEVFSAEGSWFYSGAEESPIPVVAAVDGVCFGGALEFALCCSARVASEKSSFSLPELKLGIIPGLGGTQRLPRLVGFEKAIPMMLNSSVLPAHAACDAGLHGGRKGLKEEARVFLKLVTSPESQGTVHMFFGSRQTSKVKLQNDPCANEKGRVPKKVSIIGGGLMGAGIATAILSANIPVVIKELNEKFAASARKRVERNLGIKGASKMQMLSVTTEYDDLRDVDIVIEAALENPSLKQEIFAALESTCRPDCILATNTSTINLDLIGMGAPIAHKEGRIIGVHFFAPAHRLPLLEVVRTESTSAKTIKDVLALGKKIKKTPVVVGNCAGFAVNRLYFPQSMVAGFLLIELGLDPYKVDRVCEAFGLPMGPFRLSDLVGLDISVAVGSVFSAAFADRTVETNPVIAEMLGAGRKGQKSGVGFYRYSSESRKAVPDPDGIAPFLERARAKVHSGPEAEKLRAVVADLSDSDIVNMIHLSCVNEGYRILEEGVAMSSVDLDVCSVMGMAFPAFRGGLMYWAEKTFGGAVGVLQELERFLKMSNGFPLFKPSQSLIRSAARNKAVGEIVRPPLSTGEHGDVVIVSAFRTAVGRAGRGGFKDTLPDNLMIPVLKRVLEDTDVNVEEVGDLVAGNVLQRGDTGVVQLRVAGLLSGLPTTVPVRTVNRLCSSGLQAIADGAAAIQAGYQKIVIAGGMESMSMASMQNKELRPNPQVRTLKEASSCYFQMGETSENVAEKFGVSREKQDKIAVSSHAKASVAKLAGRQKSEIVPVKTRVTVIDRETKKATARLAKLPAVFRKGGSTTPGNSSQLSDGAALVMLMKRSEAEARGLEPLARLRSYAVTGVDPAIMGIGPAAAIPLALEKAGITTDDVDLFEINEAFGSQAEYCIEKLGLNRDIVNVNGGAIAIGHPLGMTGARLTVSIIHELHRRQGRFGVVSMCIGSGMGAAAVYEINKPQLSSRL
;
A
#
# COMPACT_ATOMS: atom_id res chain seq x y z
N MET A 1 66.35 -22.33 -13.87
CA MET A 1 67.22 -23.02 -14.85
C MET A 1 67.60 -21.99 -15.91
N VAL A 2 68.87 -21.57 -15.91
CA VAL A 2 69.63 -20.85 -16.97
C VAL A 2 69.08 -19.52 -17.59
N ALA A 3 69.53 -18.40 -17.01
CA ALA A 3 70.29 -17.28 -17.61
C ALA A 3 69.76 -16.32 -18.73
N ALA A 4 70.42 -15.14 -18.76
CA ALA A 4 70.50 -14.10 -19.80
C ALA A 4 69.28 -13.16 -20.01
N LEU A 5 69.42 -11.85 -20.25
CA LEU A 5 70.58 -10.93 -20.31
C LEU A 5 70.11 -9.46 -20.09
N HIS A 6 71.07 -8.56 -19.80
CA HIS A 6 71.14 -7.09 -20.06
C HIS A 6 69.96 -6.36 -20.79
N ARG A 7 69.65 -5.06 -20.63
CA ARG A 7 70.18 -3.83 -19.97
C ARG A 7 69.00 -2.80 -19.96
N HIS A 8 69.00 -1.58 -19.40
CA HIS A 8 70.02 -0.68 -18.82
C HIS A 8 69.38 0.20 -17.67
N ARG A 9 69.87 1.43 -17.46
CA ARG A 9 69.41 2.54 -16.58
C ARG A 9 69.74 3.87 -17.34
N PRO A 10 69.49 5.11 -16.83
CA PRO A 10 68.52 5.63 -15.84
C PRO A 10 67.84 6.97 -16.28
N ARG A 11 67.02 7.60 -15.41
CA ARG A 11 67.27 8.97 -14.86
C ARG A 11 66.15 9.44 -13.89
N ARG A 12 66.53 9.66 -12.62
CA ARG A 12 66.09 10.81 -11.82
C ARG A 12 67.24 11.86 -11.87
N PRO A 13 66.97 13.15 -11.66
CA PRO A 13 67.13 13.76 -10.31
C PRO A 13 65.94 14.73 -10.00
N SER A 14 65.83 15.46 -8.88
CA SER A 14 66.70 15.67 -7.70
C SER A 14 65.86 15.73 -6.40
N ILE A 15 66.54 15.83 -5.26
CA ILE A 15 65.98 15.96 -3.89
C ILE A 15 66.16 17.44 -3.43
N ASP A 16 65.72 17.75 -2.20
CA ASP A 16 65.97 18.94 -1.34
C ASP A 16 64.78 19.92 -1.24
N SER A 17 64.37 20.45 -0.06
CA SER A 17 64.90 20.32 1.32
C SER A 17 63.87 20.68 2.43
N LEU A 18 63.98 20.00 3.58
CA LEU A 18 63.83 20.46 4.99
C LEU A 18 62.79 21.54 5.44
N HIS A 19 61.98 21.15 6.45
CA HIS A 19 61.51 21.82 7.71
C HIS A 19 62.02 23.25 8.10
N PRO A 20 61.40 24.02 9.07
CA PRO A 20 60.41 23.64 10.12
C PRO A 20 59.28 24.67 10.51
N LEU A 21 58.36 24.22 11.40
CA LEU A 21 57.72 24.86 12.59
C LEU A 21 57.31 26.37 12.72
N THR A 22 56.21 26.54 13.46
CA THR A 22 55.82 27.63 14.42
C THR A 22 55.08 28.92 13.97
N SER A 23 54.25 29.41 14.92
CA SER A 23 53.36 30.60 14.89
C SER A 23 54.00 31.79 15.64
N PRO A 24 53.33 32.87 16.13
CA PRO A 24 51.98 33.47 15.89
C PRO A 24 51.99 35.03 15.73
N ARG A 25 50.80 35.68 15.58
CA ARG A 25 50.31 36.94 16.28
C ARG A 25 49.63 38.06 15.43
N ARG A 26 48.37 38.34 15.81
CA ARG A 26 47.71 39.66 16.12
C ARG A 26 47.70 40.84 15.11
N GLY A 27 46.49 41.30 14.77
CA GLY A 27 46.22 42.64 14.19
C GLY A 27 44.73 43.09 14.25
N LYS A 28 44.44 44.01 15.18
CA LYS A 28 43.19 44.70 15.58
C LYS A 28 42.21 45.25 14.48
N ARG A 29 40.89 45.04 14.72
CA ARG A 29 39.67 45.95 14.70
C ARG A 29 39.55 47.16 13.71
N PRO A 30 38.38 47.85 13.58
CA PRO A 30 37.00 47.42 13.24
C PRO A 30 36.26 48.39 12.25
N VAL A 31 35.26 47.96 11.45
CA VAL A 31 34.31 48.91 10.80
C VAL A 31 32.90 48.31 10.68
N THR A 32 31.90 49.13 11.04
CA THR A 32 30.45 48.94 10.82
C THR A 32 30.00 49.62 9.53
N CYS A 33 29.04 49.05 8.79
CA CYS A 33 27.81 49.77 8.41
C CYS A 33 26.75 48.88 7.74
N VAL A 34 25.52 49.37 7.80
CA VAL A 34 24.27 48.76 7.29
C VAL A 34 24.00 49.26 5.86
N PRO A 35 23.43 48.45 4.94
CA PRO A 35 22.85 48.95 3.70
C PRO A 35 21.44 49.47 3.95
N GLU A 36 21.19 50.76 3.67
CA GLU A 36 19.89 51.40 3.81
C GLU A 36 18.87 50.89 2.78
N LEU A 37 17.59 50.87 3.17
CA LEU A 37 16.46 50.55 2.30
C LEU A 37 16.05 51.80 1.49
N PRO A 38 15.73 51.68 0.18
CA PRO A 38 15.23 52.81 -0.59
C PRO A 38 13.85 53.28 -0.09
N THR A 39 13.76 54.54 0.32
CA THR A 39 12.49 55.22 0.57
C THR A 39 11.83 55.58 -0.76
N GLY A 40 10.64 55.03 -1.02
CA GLY A 40 9.89 55.29 -2.24
C GLY A 40 8.39 55.10 -2.02
N ASN A 41 7.68 56.21 -1.84
CA ASN A 41 6.21 56.22 -1.78
C ASN A 41 5.63 55.79 -3.15
N GLN A 42 5.26 54.53 -3.28
CA GLN A 42 4.24 54.11 -4.25
C GLN A 42 3.02 53.59 -3.50
N ILE A 43 1.94 54.35 -3.60
CA ILE A 43 0.62 53.98 -3.08
C ILE A 43 0.10 52.83 -3.94
N LEU A 44 0.33 51.60 -3.46
CA LEU A 44 -0.29 50.40 -4.04
C LEU A 44 -1.78 50.43 -3.69
N SER A 45 -2.62 50.59 -4.71
CA SER A 45 -4.07 50.67 -4.60
C SER A 45 -4.65 49.49 -3.81
N HIS A 46 -5.51 49.79 -2.82
CA HIS A 46 -6.22 48.79 -2.04
C HIS A 46 -6.88 47.71 -2.92
N PRO A 47 -6.84 46.41 -2.52
CA PRO A 47 -7.72 45.43 -3.14
C PRO A 47 -9.17 45.87 -2.87
N LYS A 48 -9.91 46.18 -3.94
CA LYS A 48 -11.29 46.66 -3.82
C LYS A 48 -12.13 45.63 -3.06
N ILE A 49 -12.73 46.08 -1.96
CA ILE A 49 -13.83 45.41 -1.27
C ILE A 49 -14.90 45.08 -2.33
N PRO A 50 -15.55 43.90 -2.31
CA PRO A 50 -16.61 43.59 -3.25
C PRO A 50 -17.68 44.70 -3.24
N GLN A 51 -18.12 45.15 -4.42
CA GLN A 51 -19.11 46.24 -4.60
C GLN A 51 -20.47 46.03 -3.89
N PHE A 52 -20.67 44.85 -3.30
CA PHE A 52 -21.79 44.47 -2.44
C PHE A 52 -21.98 45.40 -1.21
N PHE A 53 -20.92 46.05 -0.72
CA PHE A 53 -20.95 46.92 0.47
C PHE A 53 -20.60 48.40 0.17
N SER A 54 -20.94 48.87 -1.03
CA SER A 54 -20.72 50.28 -1.43
C SER A 54 -21.98 50.94 -2.01
N ASP A 55 -23.16 50.39 -1.74
CA ASP A 55 -24.45 51.00 -2.08
C ASP A 55 -25.00 51.70 -0.83
N GLU A 56 -25.02 53.04 -0.86
CA GLU A 56 -25.49 53.89 0.26
C GLU A 56 -26.89 53.50 0.75
N ARG A 57 -27.72 52.89 -0.12
CA ARG A 57 -29.06 52.41 0.24
C ARG A 57 -29.05 51.27 1.26
N ILE A 58 -28.01 50.43 1.29
CA ILE A 58 -27.85 49.35 2.26
C ILE A 58 -27.45 49.92 3.63
N GLU A 59 -26.56 50.90 3.64
CA GLU A 59 -26.17 51.61 4.87
C GLU A 59 -27.38 52.35 5.47
N GLN A 60 -28.21 52.97 4.63
CA GLN A 60 -29.43 53.65 5.04
C GLN A 60 -30.50 52.69 5.59
N GLU A 61 -30.82 51.56 4.93
CA GLU A 61 -31.82 50.60 5.45
C GLU A 61 -31.40 49.91 6.77
N ILE A 62 -30.10 49.77 7.04
CA ILE A 62 -29.59 49.26 8.32
C ILE A 62 -29.75 50.30 9.43
N VAL A 63 -29.60 51.59 9.12
CA VAL A 63 -29.77 52.70 10.07
C VAL A 63 -31.25 52.97 10.35
N ASP A 64 -32.11 52.98 9.33
CA ASP A 64 -33.52 53.38 9.45
C ASP A 64 -34.39 52.33 10.20
N LYS A 65 -33.93 51.08 10.33
CA LYS A 65 -34.64 49.99 11.04
C LYS A 65 -34.09 49.70 12.45
N ALA A 66 -33.24 50.59 12.99
CA ALA A 66 -32.57 50.39 14.28
C ALA A 66 -33.29 51.02 15.50
N ASP A 67 -34.48 51.63 15.33
CA ASP A 67 -35.25 52.23 16.44
C ASP A 67 -36.16 51.19 17.14
N PRO A 68 -35.97 50.88 18.45
CA PRO A 68 -36.69 49.78 19.10
C PRO A 68 -38.15 50.03 19.52
N TRP A 69 -38.70 51.26 19.43
CA TRP A 69 -39.81 51.69 20.30
C TRP A 69 -41.16 52.05 19.66
N SER A 70 -41.47 51.66 18.41
CA SER A 70 -42.80 51.92 17.81
C SER A 70 -43.54 50.65 17.33
N PHE A 71 -44.56 50.23 18.09
CA PHE A 71 -45.37 49.04 17.81
C PHE A 71 -46.88 49.32 18.00
N GLY A 72 -47.65 49.29 16.92
CA GLY A 72 -49.12 49.38 16.89
C GLY A 72 -49.74 48.16 16.20
N SER A 73 -50.93 47.74 16.64
CA SER A 73 -51.54 46.46 16.26
C SER A 73 -52.61 46.57 15.15
N CYS A 74 -52.68 45.60 14.24
CA CYS A 74 -53.94 45.25 13.56
C CYS A 74 -53.96 43.80 12.99
N LYS A 75 -55.16 43.38 12.55
CA LYS A 75 -55.56 41.97 12.29
C LYS A 75 -55.41 41.52 10.83
N LEU A 76 -55.37 40.20 10.66
CA LEU A 76 -55.43 39.47 9.39
C LEU A 76 -56.75 39.65 8.63
N ALA A 77 -56.67 39.61 7.29
CA ALA A 77 -57.78 39.31 6.38
C ALA A 77 -57.31 38.26 5.34
N GLN A 78 -58.21 37.37 4.93
CA GLN A 78 -57.98 36.28 3.97
C GLN A 78 -58.32 36.74 2.54
N HIS A 79 -57.67 36.19 1.50
CA HIS A 79 -58.34 35.53 0.36
C HIS A 79 -57.38 34.96 -0.71
N ASP A 80 -57.99 34.18 -1.61
CA ASP A 80 -57.49 33.03 -2.35
C ASP A 80 -56.79 33.27 -3.71
N GLU A 81 -56.19 32.17 -4.19
CA GLU A 81 -55.93 31.68 -5.56
C GLU A 81 -56.13 32.58 -6.80
N GLY A 82 -55.14 32.59 -7.70
CA GLY A 82 -55.35 33.02 -9.10
C GLY A 82 -54.13 33.17 -10.01
N THR A 83 -53.81 32.13 -10.81
CA THR A 83 -53.09 32.15 -12.11
C THR A 83 -51.66 32.72 -12.23
N TYR A 84 -50.75 31.90 -12.77
CA TYR A 84 -49.42 32.31 -13.29
C TYR A 84 -49.49 32.74 -14.76
N ARG A 85 -48.82 33.84 -15.14
CA ARG A 85 -48.35 34.11 -16.51
C ARG A 85 -46.93 34.66 -16.49
N GLN A 86 -46.11 34.23 -17.45
CA GLN A 86 -44.71 34.64 -17.57
C GLN A 86 -44.56 35.98 -18.31
N GLY A 87 -43.66 36.82 -17.81
CA GLY A 87 -43.09 37.99 -18.47
C GLY A 87 -41.86 38.47 -17.69
N PRO A 88 -40.82 39.02 -18.32
CA PRO A 88 -39.62 39.46 -17.62
C PRO A 88 -39.88 40.81 -16.94
N ALA A 89 -40.24 40.78 -15.66
CA ALA A 89 -40.34 41.97 -14.82
C ALA A 89 -39.32 41.91 -13.69
N GLU A 90 -38.58 43.00 -13.49
CA GLU A 90 -37.75 43.23 -12.30
C GLU A 90 -38.67 43.42 -11.08
N GLY A 91 -39.11 42.30 -10.48
CA GLY A 91 -40.09 42.28 -9.41
C GLY A 91 -39.45 42.22 -8.03
N PHE A 92 -39.33 43.37 -7.35
CA PHE A 92 -39.14 43.39 -5.90
C PHE A 92 -40.37 42.80 -5.20
N CYS A 93 -40.25 41.59 -4.66
CA CYS A 93 -41.32 40.94 -3.93
C CYS A 93 -41.48 41.55 -2.52
N ARG A 94 -42.24 42.65 -2.40
CA ARG A 94 -42.63 43.22 -1.10
C ARG A 94 -43.66 42.33 -0.41
N LEU A 95 -43.21 41.50 0.52
CA LEU A 95 -44.07 40.89 1.54
C LEU A 95 -44.35 41.92 2.65
N GLN A 96 -45.62 42.12 3.00
CA GLN A 96 -46.01 42.98 4.14
C GLN A 96 -45.51 42.36 5.45
N THR A 97 -44.73 43.12 6.21
CA THR A 97 -44.06 42.66 7.43
C THR A 97 -44.87 42.92 8.69
N SER A 98 -45.05 41.87 9.49
CA SER A 98 -45.25 41.99 10.94
C SER A 98 -43.96 42.50 11.62
N PRO A 99 -44.01 43.30 12.70
CA PRO A 99 -42.87 44.11 13.13
C PRO A 99 -41.75 43.38 13.91
N THR A 100 -41.58 42.06 13.75
CA THR A 100 -40.47 41.29 14.38
C THR A 100 -39.71 40.37 13.40
N THR A 101 -39.85 40.58 12.09
CA THR A 101 -39.17 39.75 11.08
C THR A 101 -37.76 40.26 10.77
N ALA A 102 -36.76 39.39 10.92
CA ALA A 102 -35.39 39.67 10.45
C ALA A 102 -35.36 39.78 8.92
N VAL A 103 -34.78 40.87 8.39
CA VAL A 103 -34.76 41.11 6.94
C VAL A 103 -33.52 40.47 6.32
N PHE A 104 -33.74 39.59 5.33
CA PHE A 104 -32.68 38.97 4.53
C PHE A 104 -32.63 39.61 3.15
N TYR A 105 -31.42 39.87 2.66
CA TYR A 105 -31.18 40.39 1.32
C TYR A 105 -30.28 39.43 0.53
N VAL A 106 -30.58 39.28 -0.76
CA VAL A 106 -29.94 38.32 -1.67
C VAL A 106 -29.53 39.07 -2.94
N PHE A 107 -28.25 39.04 -3.30
CA PHE A 107 -27.72 39.77 -4.46
C PHE A 107 -26.67 38.95 -5.26
N PRO A 108 -26.58 39.15 -6.59
CA PRO A 108 -25.59 38.51 -7.46
C PRO A 108 -24.17 39.12 -7.32
N ARG A 109 -23.14 38.43 -7.83
CA ARG A 109 -21.73 38.67 -7.47
C ARG A 109 -20.76 38.79 -8.66
N THR A 110 -19.73 39.63 -8.52
CA THR A 110 -18.55 39.71 -9.39
C THR A 110 -17.28 39.18 -8.68
N HIS A 111 -16.25 38.79 -9.43
CA HIS A 111 -15.08 38.04 -8.91
C HIS A 111 -13.80 38.89 -8.77
N SER A 112 -13.00 38.62 -7.72
CA SER A 112 -11.56 38.95 -7.66
C SER A 112 -10.77 37.88 -6.89
N THR A 113 -9.45 37.84 -7.10
CA THR A 113 -8.52 36.81 -6.55
C THR A 113 -7.49 37.42 -5.60
N VAL A 114 -7.18 36.74 -4.49
CA VAL A 114 -6.25 37.22 -3.44
C VAL A 114 -5.16 36.17 -3.13
N PRO A 115 -3.90 36.55 -2.84
CA PRO A 115 -2.81 35.60 -2.54
C PRO A 115 -2.89 34.96 -1.15
N THR A 116 -2.23 33.81 -0.97
CA THR A 116 -2.13 33.07 0.30
C THR A 116 -1.14 33.70 1.29
N MET A 117 -1.57 33.90 2.54
CA MET A 117 -0.75 34.41 3.66
C MET A 117 -0.76 33.45 4.86
N SER A 118 0.19 33.61 5.79
CA SER A 118 0.58 32.60 6.80
C SER A 118 0.23 32.90 8.26
N ARG A 119 -0.54 33.96 8.55
CA ARG A 119 -1.05 34.27 9.90
C ARG A 119 -2.54 34.65 9.85
N PRO A 120 -3.29 34.43 10.94
CA PRO A 120 -4.57 35.10 11.17
C PRO A 120 -4.42 36.61 10.99
N ARG A 121 -5.47 37.25 10.48
CA ARG A 121 -5.56 38.71 10.35
C ARG A 121 -7.00 39.14 10.57
N VAL A 122 -7.16 40.23 11.33
CA VAL A 122 -8.41 40.96 11.44
C VAL A 122 -8.16 42.42 11.03
N ASP A 123 -8.90 42.88 10.04
CA ASP A 123 -8.91 44.26 9.58
C ASP A 123 -10.21 44.96 10.01
N MET A 124 -10.13 46.26 10.26
CA MET A 124 -11.26 47.10 10.65
C MET A 124 -11.29 48.34 9.77
N ASP A 125 -12.41 48.57 9.09
CA ASP A 125 -12.67 49.77 8.26
C ASP A 125 -13.91 50.49 8.81
N LYS A 126 -13.89 51.83 8.89
CA LYS A 126 -15.00 52.64 9.40
C LYS A 126 -15.60 53.45 8.26
N ARG A 127 -16.89 53.25 8.00
CA ARG A 127 -17.65 53.94 6.95
C ARG A 127 -18.25 55.25 7.45
N GLN A 128 -18.53 56.13 6.51
CA GLN A 128 -19.40 57.28 6.76
C GLN A 128 -20.79 56.75 7.20
N GLY A 129 -21.47 57.47 8.10
CA GLY A 129 -22.69 56.97 8.75
C GLY A 129 -22.49 56.11 10.01
N GLY A 130 -21.24 55.81 10.40
CA GLY A 130 -20.93 55.16 11.69
C GLY A 130 -21.05 53.64 11.68
N ILE A 131 -20.79 52.99 10.54
CA ILE A 131 -20.75 51.53 10.43
C ILE A 131 -19.30 51.06 10.44
N ALA A 132 -18.96 50.08 11.27
CA ALA A 132 -17.65 49.44 11.28
C ALA A 132 -17.69 48.09 10.57
N ILE A 133 -16.79 47.85 9.62
CA ILE A 133 -16.62 46.58 8.91
C ILE A 133 -15.41 45.86 9.50
N LEU A 134 -15.64 44.68 10.08
CA LEU A 134 -14.63 43.79 10.64
C LEU A 134 -14.41 42.62 9.67
N SER A 135 -13.26 42.63 8.99
CA SER A 135 -12.85 41.60 8.03
C SER A 135 -11.93 40.60 8.74
N PHE A 136 -12.21 39.29 8.70
CA PHE A 136 -11.32 38.29 9.30
C PHE A 136 -10.82 37.28 8.26
N ALA A 137 -9.53 36.94 8.30
CA ALA A 137 -8.90 36.00 7.38
C ALA A 137 -8.00 35.00 8.11
N ASN A 138 -8.22 33.71 7.86
CA ASN A 138 -7.32 32.61 8.25
C ASN A 138 -7.32 31.52 7.17
N PRO A 139 -6.59 31.72 6.05
CA PRO A 139 -6.60 30.81 4.91
C PRO A 139 -6.21 29.37 5.27
N PRO A 140 -6.76 28.35 4.60
CA PRO A 140 -7.54 28.42 3.35
C PRO A 140 -9.07 28.42 3.53
N VAL A 141 -9.59 28.29 4.75
CA VAL A 141 -11.03 28.07 5.04
C VAL A 141 -11.58 28.91 6.20
N ASN A 142 -10.80 29.89 6.67
CA ASN A 142 -11.12 30.76 7.80
C ASN A 142 -11.48 30.01 9.09
N ALA A 143 -10.75 28.93 9.41
CA ALA A 143 -11.00 28.16 10.64
C ALA A 143 -10.87 29.06 11.88
N LEU A 144 -11.85 28.99 12.78
CA LEU A 144 -11.91 29.77 14.02
C LEU A 144 -10.97 29.17 15.07
N SER A 145 -9.66 29.31 14.85
CA SER A 145 -8.65 28.98 15.84
C SER A 145 -8.72 29.92 17.05
N SER A 146 -8.25 29.48 18.21
CA SER A 146 -8.18 30.32 19.42
C SER A 146 -7.50 31.68 19.19
N THR A 147 -6.45 31.73 18.35
CA THR A 147 -5.79 32.99 17.94
C THR A 147 -6.74 33.92 17.17
N LEU A 148 -7.44 33.41 16.15
CA LEU A 148 -8.36 34.22 15.36
C LEU A 148 -9.57 34.69 16.18
N GLN A 149 -10.13 33.83 17.04
CA GLN A 149 -11.20 34.21 17.96
C GLN A 149 -10.77 35.36 18.88
N LYS A 150 -9.51 35.34 19.38
CA LYS A 150 -8.94 36.40 20.21
C LYS A 150 -8.69 37.71 19.45
N GLU A 151 -8.24 37.65 18.20
CA GLU A 151 -8.08 38.83 17.35
C GLU A 151 -9.43 39.48 17.04
N ILE A 152 -10.43 38.69 16.61
CA ILE A 152 -11.79 39.20 16.36
C ILE A 152 -12.38 39.78 17.65
N SER A 153 -12.16 39.12 18.80
CA SER A 153 -12.64 39.61 20.09
C SER A 153 -12.02 40.95 20.48
N THR A 154 -10.72 41.11 20.24
CA THR A 154 -10.00 42.36 20.51
C THR A 154 -10.51 43.49 19.61
N ALA A 155 -10.68 43.23 18.32
CA ALA A 155 -11.24 44.18 17.37
C ALA A 155 -12.69 44.56 17.75
N LEU A 156 -13.55 43.60 18.08
CA LEU A 156 -14.93 43.85 18.49
C LEU A 156 -14.98 44.69 19.78
N LYS A 157 -14.17 44.39 20.81
CA LYS A 157 -14.05 45.24 22.01
C LYS A 157 -13.65 46.68 21.68
N SER A 158 -12.70 46.86 20.76
CA SER A 158 -12.26 48.20 20.33
C SER A 158 -13.35 48.96 19.57
N VAL A 159 -14.22 48.28 18.82
CA VAL A 159 -15.34 48.88 18.10
C VAL A 159 -16.47 49.24 19.06
N LEU A 160 -16.84 48.35 19.98
CA LEU A 160 -17.92 48.56 20.94
C LEU A 160 -17.61 49.65 21.99
N ALA A 161 -16.34 50.01 22.16
CA ALA A 161 -15.91 51.13 23.00
C ALA A 161 -15.95 52.49 22.29
N ASP A 162 -16.22 52.54 20.98
CA ASP A 162 -16.24 53.76 20.18
C ASP A 162 -17.68 54.24 19.95
N SER A 163 -18.05 55.34 20.61
CA SER A 163 -19.39 55.94 20.53
C SER A 163 -19.75 56.54 19.17
N SER A 164 -18.80 56.65 18.23
CA SER A 164 -19.08 57.02 16.84
C SER A 164 -19.62 55.85 15.99
N VAL A 165 -19.53 54.61 16.49
CA VAL A 165 -20.00 53.42 15.79
C VAL A 165 -21.41 53.05 16.26
N ARG A 166 -22.32 52.91 15.29
CA ARG A 166 -23.75 52.58 15.48
C ARG A 166 -24.09 51.15 15.09
N ALA A 167 -23.26 50.48 14.28
CA ALA A 167 -23.42 49.07 13.92
C ALA A 167 -22.08 48.44 13.47
N VAL A 168 -21.97 47.11 13.56
CA VAL A 168 -20.79 46.35 13.16
C VAL A 168 -21.16 45.27 12.13
N VAL A 169 -20.45 45.20 11.01
CA VAL A 169 -20.58 44.13 10.01
C VAL A 169 -19.34 43.23 10.08
N VAL A 170 -19.53 41.95 10.39
CA VAL A 170 -18.45 40.96 10.48
C VAL A 170 -18.47 40.06 9.25
N HIS A 171 -17.35 39.96 8.52
CA HIS A 171 -17.26 39.14 7.31
C HIS A 171 -15.95 38.33 7.19
N GLY A 172 -16.06 37.15 6.57
CA GLY A 172 -14.90 36.36 6.16
C GLY A 172 -14.20 36.99 4.95
N ALA A 173 -12.89 37.08 5.02
CA ALA A 173 -11.98 37.56 3.97
C ALA A 173 -10.87 36.53 3.72
N GLY A 174 -10.06 36.71 2.67
CA GLY A 174 -8.88 35.87 2.39
C GLY A 174 -9.12 34.42 1.96
N SER A 175 -10.32 33.86 2.16
CA SER A 175 -10.70 32.49 1.80
C SER A 175 -11.92 32.48 0.87
N PRO A 176 -11.75 32.47 -0.47
CA PRO A 176 -12.87 32.55 -1.41
C PRO A 176 -13.91 31.44 -1.23
N GLY A 177 -15.17 31.81 -1.00
CA GLY A 177 -16.28 30.88 -0.76
C GLY A 177 -16.39 30.34 0.67
N PHE A 178 -15.65 30.94 1.63
CA PHE A 178 -15.76 30.63 3.04
C PHE A 178 -15.95 31.92 3.86
N PHE A 179 -17.07 32.00 4.57
CA PHE A 179 -17.15 32.82 5.77
C PHE A 179 -16.24 32.17 6.82
N SER A 180 -16.52 30.91 7.18
CA SER A 180 -15.64 30.03 7.93
C SER A 180 -16.14 28.58 7.92
N SER A 181 -15.22 27.62 7.91
CA SER A 181 -15.51 26.19 8.07
C SER A 181 -15.84 25.76 9.51
N GLY A 182 -15.83 26.67 10.49
CA GLY A 182 -16.04 26.39 11.91
C GLY A 182 -14.75 26.37 12.73
N ALA A 183 -14.81 25.75 13.91
CA ALA A 183 -13.67 25.62 14.82
C ALA A 183 -12.49 24.87 14.17
N ASP A 184 -11.27 25.17 14.61
CA ASP A 184 -10.08 24.47 14.16
C ASP A 184 -9.96 23.09 14.83
N VAL A 185 -10.37 22.05 14.09
CA VAL A 185 -10.37 20.65 14.52
C VAL A 185 -8.97 20.15 14.97
N SER A 186 -7.88 20.80 14.54
CA SER A 186 -6.53 20.42 14.99
C SER A 186 -6.31 20.70 16.49
N GLN A 187 -7.04 21.66 17.06
CA GLN A 187 -6.97 22.00 18.49
C GLN A 187 -7.65 20.92 19.34
N PHE A 188 -8.63 20.20 18.80
CA PHE A 188 -9.38 19.16 19.54
C PHE A 188 -8.51 17.95 19.93
N ALA A 189 -7.45 17.67 19.17
CA ALA A 189 -6.53 16.57 19.46
C ALA A 189 -5.60 16.85 20.66
N GLY A 190 -5.51 18.10 21.14
CA GLY A 190 -4.60 18.53 22.21
C GLY A 190 -5.27 18.76 23.57
N PHE A 191 -6.60 18.72 23.66
CA PHE A 191 -7.31 19.07 24.90
C PHE A 191 -7.09 18.03 26.00
N ALA A 192 -6.45 18.45 27.10
CA ALA A 192 -6.36 17.65 28.32
C ALA A 192 -7.70 17.68 29.08
N SER A 193 -8.47 18.76 28.94
CA SER A 193 -9.85 18.86 29.40
C SER A 193 -10.69 19.69 28.42
N GLY A 194 -11.99 19.37 28.30
CA GLY A 194 -12.88 20.16 27.44
C GLY A 194 -13.06 21.63 27.88
N GLN A 195 -12.63 22.01 29.09
CA GLN A 195 -12.73 23.39 29.59
C GLN A 195 -11.93 24.39 28.75
N GLU A 196 -10.91 23.92 28.03
CA GLU A 196 -10.08 24.72 27.12
C GLU A 196 -10.90 25.35 25.98
N VAL A 197 -12.03 24.73 25.59
CA VAL A 197 -13.00 25.28 24.61
C VAL A 197 -13.81 26.44 25.20
N PHE A 198 -14.07 26.43 26.51
CA PHE A 198 -14.85 27.43 27.23
C PHE A 198 -13.98 28.42 28.01
N SER A 199 -12.76 28.71 27.50
CA SER A 199 -11.93 29.77 28.06
C SER A 199 -12.72 31.09 28.18
N ALA A 200 -12.35 31.95 29.13
CA ALA A 200 -13.02 33.24 29.31
C ALA A 200 -12.99 34.10 28.03
N GLU A 201 -11.91 33.99 27.25
CA GLU A 201 -11.73 34.68 25.98
C GLU A 201 -12.61 34.08 24.87
N GLY A 202 -12.67 32.74 24.75
CA GLY A 202 -13.53 32.05 23.78
C GLY A 202 -15.01 32.19 24.09
N SER A 203 -15.40 32.17 25.37
CA SER A 203 -16.77 32.45 25.79
C SER A 203 -17.19 33.88 25.45
N TRP A 204 -16.29 34.84 25.64
CA TRP A 204 -16.53 36.24 25.26
C TRP A 204 -16.67 36.42 23.75
N PHE A 205 -15.94 35.68 22.91
CA PHE A 205 -16.07 35.76 21.45
C PHE A 205 -17.52 35.53 20.99
N TYR A 206 -18.24 34.58 21.60
CA TYR A 206 -19.66 34.33 21.30
C TYR A 206 -20.59 35.31 22.03
N SER A 207 -20.39 35.56 23.32
CA SER A 207 -21.31 36.40 24.10
C SER A 207 -21.19 37.90 23.77
N GLY A 208 -20.01 38.39 23.40
CA GLY A 208 -19.77 39.78 23.05
C GLY A 208 -20.45 40.25 21.76
N ALA A 209 -20.81 39.31 20.87
CA ALA A 209 -21.65 39.59 19.71
C ALA A 209 -23.16 39.55 20.03
N GLU A 210 -23.57 38.72 21.00
CA GLU A 210 -24.99 38.53 21.41
C GLU A 210 -25.45 39.59 22.42
N GLU A 211 -24.58 39.97 23.37
CA GLU A 211 -24.82 40.98 24.41
C GLU A 211 -24.30 42.38 24.00
N SER A 212 -24.07 42.59 22.69
CA SER A 212 -23.58 43.85 22.13
C SER A 212 -24.61 44.98 22.30
N PRO A 213 -24.20 46.19 22.74
CA PRO A 213 -25.11 47.34 22.87
C PRO A 213 -25.51 47.96 21.53
N ILE A 214 -24.83 47.60 20.44
CA ILE A 214 -25.12 48.03 19.06
C ILE A 214 -25.28 46.80 18.13
N PRO A 215 -26.07 46.88 17.04
CA PRO A 215 -26.29 45.75 16.14
C PRO A 215 -24.99 45.18 15.55
N VAL A 216 -24.83 43.85 15.63
CA VAL A 216 -23.75 43.10 14.99
C VAL A 216 -24.36 42.24 13.87
N VAL A 217 -23.82 42.35 12.66
CA VAL A 217 -24.36 41.69 11.45
C VAL A 217 -23.31 40.74 10.87
N ALA A 218 -23.65 39.46 10.75
CA ALA A 218 -22.81 38.47 10.07
C ALA A 218 -23.04 38.52 8.55
N ALA A 219 -22.05 39.00 7.79
CA ALA A 219 -22.05 38.97 6.34
C ALA A 219 -21.44 37.64 5.84
N VAL A 220 -22.30 36.67 5.57
CA VAL A 220 -21.94 35.29 5.27
C VAL A 220 -21.89 35.03 3.76
N ASP A 221 -20.70 34.79 3.24
CA ASP A 221 -20.51 34.33 1.87
C ASP A 221 -19.95 32.90 1.80
N GLY A 222 -20.69 32.00 1.17
CA GLY A 222 -20.30 30.60 1.02
C GLY A 222 -20.44 29.80 2.32
N VAL A 223 -19.42 29.01 2.66
CA VAL A 223 -19.51 28.07 3.79
C VAL A 223 -19.48 28.80 5.14
N CYS A 224 -20.48 28.51 5.97
CA CYS A 224 -20.57 28.93 7.38
C CYS A 224 -21.06 27.74 8.21
N PHE A 225 -20.11 26.94 8.70
CA PHE A 225 -20.39 25.65 9.36
C PHE A 225 -19.92 25.63 10.83
N GLY A 226 -20.60 24.82 11.64
CA GLY A 226 -20.25 24.54 13.02
C GLY A 226 -20.15 25.79 13.89
N GLY A 227 -19.08 25.91 14.69
CA GLY A 227 -18.80 27.12 15.49
C GLY A 227 -18.89 28.46 14.74
N ALA A 228 -18.69 28.49 13.41
CA ALA A 228 -18.90 29.72 12.62
C ALA A 228 -20.38 30.06 12.43
N LEU A 229 -21.22 29.04 12.26
CA LEU A 229 -22.67 29.20 12.33
C LEU A 229 -23.07 29.55 13.77
N GLU A 230 -22.49 28.93 14.81
CA GLU A 230 -22.79 29.30 16.19
C GLU A 230 -22.47 30.78 16.50
N PHE A 231 -21.37 31.33 15.97
CA PHE A 231 -21.05 32.76 16.03
C PHE A 231 -22.02 33.62 15.20
N ALA A 232 -22.33 33.21 13.97
CA ALA A 232 -23.31 33.91 13.14
C ALA A 232 -24.72 33.89 13.77
N LEU A 233 -25.05 32.89 14.59
CA LEU A 233 -26.29 32.80 15.37
C LEU A 233 -26.29 33.75 16.59
N CYS A 234 -25.13 34.16 17.12
CA CYS A 234 -25.02 35.21 18.15
C CYS A 234 -25.32 36.61 17.61
N CYS A 235 -24.98 36.87 16.34
CA CYS A 235 -25.15 38.18 15.72
C CYS A 235 -26.63 38.61 15.66
N SER A 236 -26.90 39.91 15.76
CA SER A 236 -28.25 40.49 15.65
C SER A 236 -28.92 40.13 14.31
N ALA A 237 -28.16 40.21 13.21
CA ALA A 237 -28.63 39.84 11.87
C ALA A 237 -27.59 39.00 11.10
N ARG A 238 -28.06 38.34 10.03
CA ARG A 238 -27.25 37.54 9.09
C ARG A 238 -27.65 37.90 7.66
N VAL A 239 -26.70 38.35 6.85
CA VAL A 239 -26.89 38.60 5.41
C VAL A 239 -26.11 37.53 4.66
N ALA A 240 -26.73 36.86 3.68
CA ALA A 240 -26.16 35.68 3.04
C ALA A 240 -26.24 35.73 1.52
N SER A 241 -25.16 35.38 0.83
CA SER A 241 -25.21 35.19 -0.63
C SER A 241 -25.98 33.93 -1.03
N GLU A 242 -26.50 33.86 -2.26
CA GLU A 242 -27.27 32.70 -2.76
C GLU A 242 -26.50 31.37 -2.65
N LYS A 243 -25.17 31.44 -2.72
CA LYS A 243 -24.25 30.30 -2.67
C LYS A 243 -23.85 29.95 -1.23
N SER A 244 -24.34 30.68 -0.24
CA SER A 244 -24.06 30.43 1.17
C SER A 244 -24.77 29.17 1.67
N SER A 245 -24.08 28.46 2.55
CA SER A 245 -24.50 27.15 3.04
C SER A 245 -24.19 27.01 4.52
N PHE A 246 -25.19 26.55 5.27
CA PHE A 246 -25.17 26.47 6.72
C PHE A 246 -25.29 25.01 7.19
N SER A 247 -24.57 24.62 8.24
CA SER A 247 -24.62 23.27 8.80
C SER A 247 -23.98 23.25 10.18
N LEU A 248 -24.40 22.32 11.04
CA LEU A 248 -23.74 21.98 12.31
C LEU A 248 -23.18 20.55 12.20
N PRO A 249 -21.94 20.39 11.66
CA PRO A 249 -21.37 19.08 11.34
C PRO A 249 -20.72 18.37 12.53
N GLU A 250 -20.86 18.89 13.75
CA GLU A 250 -20.18 18.45 14.97
C GLU A 250 -20.25 16.93 15.23
N LEU A 251 -21.38 16.27 14.94
CA LEU A 251 -21.51 14.82 15.17
C LEU A 251 -20.61 13.97 14.27
N LYS A 252 -20.08 14.51 13.16
CA LYS A 252 -19.03 13.86 12.35
C LYS A 252 -17.67 13.80 13.07
N LEU A 253 -17.54 14.52 14.17
CA LEU A 253 -16.39 14.55 15.08
C LEU A 253 -16.78 14.02 16.48
N GLY A 254 -17.90 13.29 16.60
CA GLY A 254 -18.35 12.67 17.86
C GLY A 254 -18.82 13.65 18.94
N ILE A 255 -18.99 14.94 18.60
CA ILE A 255 -19.40 16.01 19.50
C ILE A 255 -20.76 16.60 19.07
N ILE A 256 -21.38 17.40 19.95
CA ILE A 256 -22.54 18.22 19.60
C ILE A 256 -22.10 19.67 19.33
N PRO A 257 -22.95 20.53 18.76
CA PRO A 257 -22.76 21.98 18.83
C PRO A 257 -22.65 22.42 20.29
N GLY A 258 -21.63 23.21 20.61
CA GLY A 258 -21.21 23.48 22.00
C GLY A 258 -21.24 24.94 22.41
N LEU A 259 -21.50 25.85 21.47
CA LEU A 259 -21.29 27.29 21.59
C LEU A 259 -22.61 28.04 21.37
N GLY A 260 -23.71 27.38 21.72
CA GLY A 260 -25.11 27.80 21.61
C GLY A 260 -25.85 27.25 20.39
N GLY A 261 -25.25 26.41 19.55
CA GLY A 261 -25.88 25.88 18.33
C GLY A 261 -27.12 25.02 18.60
N THR A 262 -27.10 24.15 19.62
CA THR A 262 -28.29 23.36 20.00
C THR A 262 -29.40 24.22 20.60
N GLN A 263 -29.08 25.45 21.02
CA GLN A 263 -30.03 26.37 21.62
C GLN A 263 -30.58 27.38 20.61
N ARG A 264 -29.71 28.02 19.84
CA ARG A 264 -30.09 29.05 18.87
C ARG A 264 -30.68 28.42 17.60
N LEU A 265 -30.15 27.31 17.08
CA LEU A 265 -30.63 26.75 15.81
C LEU A 265 -32.09 26.23 15.88
N PRO A 266 -32.53 25.42 16.86
CA PRO A 266 -33.93 24.97 16.93
C PRO A 266 -34.93 26.10 17.14
N ARG A 267 -34.49 27.23 17.71
CA ARG A 267 -35.29 28.44 17.86
C ARG A 267 -35.32 29.26 16.57
N LEU A 268 -34.20 29.31 15.82
CA LEU A 268 -34.08 30.07 14.57
C LEU A 268 -34.63 29.36 13.32
N VAL A 269 -34.81 28.03 13.31
CA VAL A 269 -35.36 27.32 12.13
C VAL A 269 -36.44 26.28 12.46
N GLY A 270 -36.85 26.18 13.74
CA GLY A 270 -37.74 25.13 14.23
C GLY A 270 -37.04 23.77 14.34
N PHE A 271 -37.61 22.88 15.16
CA PHE A 271 -37.06 21.52 15.36
C PHE A 271 -36.97 20.71 14.07
N GLU A 272 -37.93 20.84 13.16
CA GLU A 272 -37.98 20.10 11.89
C GLU A 272 -36.75 20.36 11.00
N LYS A 273 -36.29 21.60 10.89
CA LYS A 273 -35.08 21.95 10.13
C LYS A 273 -33.81 21.75 10.97
N ALA A 274 -33.84 22.06 12.27
CA ALA A 274 -32.65 22.02 13.12
C ALA A 274 -32.19 20.59 13.48
N ILE A 275 -33.11 19.65 13.71
CA ILE A 275 -32.75 18.27 14.08
C ILE A 275 -31.94 17.59 12.94
N PRO A 276 -32.36 17.63 11.65
CA PRO A 276 -31.54 17.13 10.55
C PRO A 276 -30.20 17.87 10.37
N MET A 277 -30.16 19.18 10.60
CA MET A 277 -28.90 19.95 10.53
C MET A 277 -27.88 19.52 11.58
N MET A 278 -28.32 19.12 12.77
CA MET A 278 -27.45 18.59 13.83
C MET A 278 -27.18 17.09 13.65
N LEU A 279 -28.24 16.26 13.68
CA LEU A 279 -28.13 14.79 13.69
C LEU A 279 -27.54 14.21 12.41
N ASN A 280 -27.94 14.72 11.24
CA ASN A 280 -27.46 14.22 9.96
C ASN A 280 -26.34 15.08 9.37
N SER A 281 -25.96 16.16 10.07
CA SER A 281 -25.09 17.22 9.54
C SER A 281 -25.55 17.72 8.16
N SER A 282 -26.86 17.86 7.98
CA SER A 282 -27.46 18.34 6.74
C SER A 282 -27.01 19.77 6.44
N VAL A 283 -26.87 20.08 5.15
CA VAL A 283 -26.53 21.43 4.67
C VAL A 283 -27.83 22.15 4.31
N LEU A 284 -28.10 23.26 4.97
CA LEU A 284 -29.19 24.17 4.67
C LEU A 284 -28.69 25.26 3.69
N PRO A 285 -29.22 25.34 2.46
CA PRO A 285 -28.92 26.43 1.52
C PRO A 285 -29.60 27.74 1.96
N ALA A 286 -29.02 28.88 1.60
CA ALA A 286 -29.44 30.21 2.06
C ALA A 286 -30.96 30.48 1.99
N HIS A 287 -31.63 30.11 0.88
CA HIS A 287 -33.06 30.35 0.67
C HIS A 287 -33.98 29.65 1.70
N ALA A 288 -33.52 28.57 2.35
CA ALA A 288 -34.33 27.81 3.31
C ALA A 288 -34.15 28.25 4.78
N ALA A 289 -33.23 29.18 5.03
CA ALA A 289 -32.87 29.70 6.35
C ALA A 289 -33.60 31.01 6.74
N CYS A 290 -34.47 31.51 5.86
CA CYS A 290 -35.01 32.87 5.90
C CYS A 290 -36.15 33.11 6.93
N ASP A 291 -36.78 32.04 7.44
CA ASP A 291 -38.19 32.11 7.84
C ASP A 291 -38.51 32.32 9.35
N ALA A 292 -37.56 32.26 10.29
CA ALA A 292 -37.90 31.97 11.71
C ALA A 292 -37.05 32.64 12.81
N GLY A 293 -37.14 33.96 13.00
CA GLY A 293 -36.27 34.75 13.90
C GLY A 293 -36.25 34.47 15.43
N LEU A 294 -35.04 34.70 16.01
CA LEU A 294 -34.71 35.18 17.38
C LEU A 294 -34.59 34.20 18.60
N HIS A 295 -34.17 34.76 19.74
CA HIS A 295 -33.14 34.26 20.68
C HIS A 295 -33.47 33.09 21.65
N GLY A 296 -32.43 32.53 22.30
CA GLY A 296 -32.50 31.41 23.25
C GLY A 296 -32.11 31.72 24.71
N GLY A 297 -32.44 30.82 25.63
CA GLY A 297 -32.34 31.05 27.09
C GLY A 297 -31.14 30.40 27.80
N ARG A 298 -30.56 31.13 28.78
CA ARG A 298 -29.33 30.77 29.54
C ARG A 298 -29.32 29.39 30.23
N LYS A 299 -30.46 28.75 30.52
CA LYS A 299 -30.50 27.37 31.06
C LYS A 299 -30.02 26.32 30.04
N GLY A 300 -30.38 26.49 28.77
CA GLY A 300 -30.01 25.53 27.71
C GLY A 300 -28.51 25.53 27.41
N LEU A 301 -27.88 26.70 27.42
CA LEU A 301 -26.43 26.86 27.18
C LEU A 301 -25.58 26.12 28.23
N LYS A 302 -26.02 26.09 29.49
CA LYS A 302 -25.33 25.35 30.56
C LYS A 302 -25.40 23.83 30.35
N GLU A 303 -26.53 23.33 29.89
CA GLU A 303 -26.71 21.89 29.63
C GLU A 303 -25.99 21.45 28.36
N GLU A 304 -26.01 22.27 27.31
CA GLU A 304 -25.22 22.08 26.09
C GLU A 304 -23.72 22.01 26.41
N ALA A 305 -23.18 22.99 27.15
CA ALA A 305 -21.77 22.97 27.57
C ALA A 305 -21.44 21.72 28.40
N ARG A 306 -22.31 21.31 29.33
CA ARG A 306 -22.15 20.08 30.14
C ARG A 306 -22.05 18.83 29.28
N VAL A 307 -22.89 18.69 28.25
CA VAL A 307 -22.87 17.54 27.33
C VAL A 307 -21.68 17.61 26.38
N PHE A 308 -21.36 18.78 25.82
CA PHE A 308 -20.18 19.00 24.98
C PHE A 308 -18.89 18.61 25.70
N LEU A 309 -18.69 19.07 26.94
CA LEU A 309 -17.53 18.76 27.78
C LEU A 309 -17.34 17.26 27.99
N LYS A 310 -18.45 16.50 28.11
CA LYS A 310 -18.40 15.04 28.24
C LYS A 310 -18.04 14.35 26.91
N LEU A 311 -18.48 14.89 25.78
CA LEU A 311 -18.28 14.28 24.47
C LEU A 311 -16.91 14.58 23.89
N VAL A 312 -16.38 15.80 24.01
CA VAL A 312 -15.14 16.20 23.33
C VAL A 312 -13.92 15.37 23.76
N THR A 313 -13.86 14.93 25.02
CA THR A 313 -12.80 14.05 25.56
C THR A 313 -13.11 12.56 25.45
N SER A 314 -14.27 12.17 24.90
CA SER A 314 -14.69 10.76 24.79
C SER A 314 -13.82 9.96 23.79
N PRO A 315 -13.64 8.63 23.99
CA PRO A 315 -13.02 7.76 23.00
C PRO A 315 -13.68 7.83 21.62
N GLU A 316 -15.00 8.03 21.57
CA GLU A 316 -15.80 8.16 20.35
C GLU A 316 -15.44 9.43 19.55
N SER A 317 -15.30 10.56 20.24
CA SER A 317 -14.78 11.81 19.69
C SER A 317 -13.36 11.61 19.16
N GLN A 318 -12.46 11.07 19.98
CA GLN A 318 -11.07 10.83 19.59
C GLN A 318 -10.93 9.93 18.35
N GLY A 319 -11.73 8.86 18.26
CA GLY A 319 -11.77 7.97 17.10
C GLY A 319 -12.27 8.65 15.82
N THR A 320 -13.37 9.40 15.90
CA THR A 320 -13.87 10.15 14.73
C THR A 320 -12.93 11.29 14.29
N VAL A 321 -12.27 11.97 15.22
CA VAL A 321 -11.23 12.99 14.95
C VAL A 321 -10.00 12.35 14.28
N HIS A 322 -9.53 11.20 14.75
CA HIS A 322 -8.46 10.43 14.09
C HIS A 322 -8.82 10.11 12.63
N MET A 323 -10.03 9.59 12.40
CA MET A 323 -10.54 9.31 11.04
C MET A 323 -10.69 10.56 10.16
N PHE A 324 -11.04 11.71 10.74
CA PHE A 324 -11.11 12.99 10.02
C PHE A 324 -9.73 13.43 9.49
N PHE A 325 -8.67 13.22 10.25
CA PHE A 325 -7.30 13.51 9.79
C PHE A 325 -6.76 12.42 8.87
N GLY A 326 -6.93 11.15 9.22
CA GLY A 326 -6.45 10.01 8.44
C GLY A 326 -6.97 10.01 7.00
N SER A 327 -8.28 10.18 6.82
CA SER A 327 -8.91 10.25 5.48
C SER A 327 -8.42 11.42 4.59
N ARG A 328 -7.76 12.43 5.17
CA ARG A 328 -7.09 13.51 4.42
C ARG A 328 -5.62 13.21 4.15
N GLN A 329 -4.98 12.45 5.05
CA GLN A 329 -3.57 12.06 4.97
C GLN A 329 -3.30 11.03 3.88
N THR A 330 -4.20 10.06 3.63
CA THR A 330 -4.03 8.97 2.63
C THR A 330 -3.65 9.48 1.24
N SER A 331 -4.04 10.71 0.91
CA SER A 331 -3.80 11.35 -0.38
C SER A 331 -2.55 12.24 -0.45
N LYS A 332 -1.75 12.29 0.63
CA LYS A 332 -0.48 13.02 0.77
C LYS A 332 0.71 12.04 0.68
N VAL A 333 0.72 11.22 -0.37
CA VAL A 333 1.68 10.12 -0.52
C VAL A 333 3.08 10.66 -0.83
N LYS A 334 4.07 10.23 -0.06
CA LYS A 334 5.49 10.41 -0.38
C LYS A 334 5.95 9.20 -1.20
N LEU A 335 5.98 9.35 -2.51
CA LEU A 335 6.53 8.36 -3.42
C LEU A 335 8.07 8.49 -3.43
N GLN A 336 8.78 7.38 -3.26
CA GLN A 336 10.25 7.39 -3.34
C GLN A 336 10.70 7.64 -4.78
N ASN A 337 11.81 8.35 -4.96
CA ASN A 337 12.41 8.65 -6.27
C ASN A 337 11.43 9.26 -7.30
N ASP A 338 10.45 10.04 -6.84
CA ASP A 338 9.44 10.70 -7.67
C ASP A 338 10.07 11.88 -8.46
N PRO A 339 10.32 11.75 -9.77
CA PRO A 339 10.95 12.82 -10.56
C PRO A 339 10.02 14.03 -10.71
N CYS A 340 8.73 13.83 -10.46
CA CYS A 340 7.66 14.82 -10.57
C CYS A 340 7.21 15.28 -9.18
N ALA A 341 8.03 15.16 -8.11
CA ALA A 341 7.63 15.38 -6.71
C ALA A 341 6.82 16.68 -6.48
N ASN A 342 7.18 17.77 -7.16
CA ASN A 342 6.54 19.08 -7.06
C ASN A 342 5.33 19.27 -8.01
N GLU A 343 5.07 18.34 -8.93
CA GLU A 343 3.94 18.39 -9.87
C GLU A 343 2.63 17.90 -9.24
N LYS A 344 1.53 18.54 -9.62
CA LYS A 344 0.16 18.13 -9.26
C LYS A 344 -0.41 17.16 -10.29
N GLY A 345 -1.07 16.11 -9.81
CA GLY A 345 -1.82 15.18 -10.65
C GLY A 345 -2.90 15.89 -11.47
N ARG A 346 -3.04 15.48 -12.73
CA ARG A 346 -4.01 15.99 -13.69
C ARG A 346 -5.29 15.17 -13.59
N VAL A 347 -6.43 15.86 -13.56
CA VAL A 347 -7.74 15.20 -13.63
C VAL A 347 -8.00 14.79 -15.09
N PRO A 348 -8.30 13.50 -15.37
CA PRO A 348 -8.73 13.05 -16.70
C PRO A 348 -9.95 13.84 -17.22
N LYS A 349 -9.90 14.25 -18.49
CA LYS A 349 -10.97 14.99 -19.17
C LYS A 349 -11.99 14.05 -19.79
N LYS A 350 -11.59 12.87 -20.25
CA LYS A 350 -12.47 11.82 -20.81
C LYS A 350 -12.06 10.45 -20.29
N VAL A 351 -13.04 9.65 -19.85
CA VAL A 351 -12.80 8.31 -19.26
C VAL A 351 -13.55 7.24 -20.06
N SER A 352 -12.89 6.11 -20.33
CA SER A 352 -13.57 4.89 -20.80
C SER A 352 -13.75 3.88 -19.67
N ILE A 353 -14.79 3.05 -19.76
CA ILE A 353 -15.05 1.92 -18.86
C ILE A 353 -15.34 0.68 -19.70
N ILE A 354 -14.60 -0.42 -19.45
CA ILE A 354 -14.84 -1.70 -20.13
C ILE A 354 -15.80 -2.54 -19.29
N GLY A 355 -16.97 -2.84 -19.85
CA GLY A 355 -18.05 -3.56 -19.18
C GLY A 355 -19.01 -2.63 -18.41
N GLY A 356 -20.29 -2.63 -18.80
CA GLY A 356 -21.37 -1.84 -18.22
C GLY A 356 -22.20 -2.62 -17.17
N GLY A 357 -21.57 -3.58 -16.50
CA GLY A 357 -22.15 -4.38 -15.42
C GLY A 357 -22.49 -3.57 -14.17
N LEU A 358 -22.73 -4.23 -13.03
CA LEU A 358 -23.06 -3.53 -11.78
C LEU A 358 -21.93 -2.58 -11.32
N MET A 359 -20.68 -3.02 -11.44
CA MET A 359 -19.50 -2.21 -11.10
C MET A 359 -19.29 -1.10 -12.12
N GLY A 360 -19.11 -1.42 -13.41
CA GLY A 360 -18.86 -0.43 -14.45
C GLY A 360 -19.94 0.65 -14.56
N ALA A 361 -21.23 0.31 -14.50
CA ALA A 361 -22.29 1.31 -14.45
C ALA A 361 -22.23 2.18 -13.17
N GLY A 362 -21.78 1.63 -12.04
CA GLY A 362 -21.55 2.39 -10.81
C GLY A 362 -20.35 3.35 -10.93
N ILE A 363 -19.25 2.91 -11.54
CA ILE A 363 -18.06 3.73 -11.81
C ILE A 363 -18.44 4.86 -12.78
N ALA A 364 -19.16 4.56 -13.86
CA ALA A 364 -19.69 5.54 -14.81
C ALA A 364 -20.54 6.60 -14.12
N THR A 365 -21.45 6.17 -13.23
CA THR A 365 -22.30 7.08 -12.45
C THR A 365 -21.46 8.03 -11.57
N ALA A 366 -20.40 7.52 -10.92
CA ALA A 366 -19.53 8.34 -10.08
C ALA A 366 -18.75 9.39 -10.88
N ILE A 367 -18.24 9.02 -12.07
CA ILE A 367 -17.45 9.88 -12.95
C ILE A 367 -18.34 10.94 -13.63
N LEU A 368 -19.47 10.54 -14.20
CA LEU A 368 -20.48 11.47 -14.73
C LEU A 368 -20.96 12.44 -13.66
N SER A 369 -21.11 11.99 -12.41
CA SER A 369 -21.52 12.85 -11.30
C SER A 369 -20.54 13.99 -11.02
N ALA A 370 -19.26 13.85 -11.39
CA ALA A 370 -18.24 14.90 -11.31
C ALA A 370 -18.12 15.77 -12.58
N ASN A 371 -19.04 15.60 -13.53
CA ASN A 371 -19.09 16.26 -14.85
C ASN A 371 -17.85 15.95 -15.71
N ILE A 372 -17.51 14.66 -15.81
CA ILE A 372 -16.49 14.12 -16.72
C ILE A 372 -17.21 13.20 -17.72
N PRO A 373 -17.05 13.41 -19.05
CA PRO A 373 -17.56 12.52 -20.08
C PRO A 373 -17.08 11.07 -19.96
N VAL A 374 -18.00 10.13 -20.20
CA VAL A 374 -17.77 8.69 -20.09
C VAL A 374 -18.15 7.97 -21.38
N VAL A 375 -17.27 7.06 -21.82
CA VAL A 375 -17.54 6.05 -22.84
C VAL A 375 -17.64 4.69 -22.14
N ILE A 376 -18.73 3.94 -22.32
CA ILE A 376 -18.80 2.54 -21.87
C ILE A 376 -18.63 1.62 -23.07
N LYS A 377 -17.63 0.74 -23.03
CA LYS A 377 -17.42 -0.31 -24.03
C LYS A 377 -18.08 -1.59 -23.56
N GLU A 378 -18.97 -2.15 -24.38
CA GLU A 378 -19.68 -3.41 -24.12
C GLU A 378 -19.38 -4.50 -25.15
N LEU A 379 -19.88 -5.72 -24.91
CA LEU A 379 -19.70 -6.86 -25.84
C LEU A 379 -20.64 -6.82 -27.05
N ASN A 380 -21.85 -6.28 -26.90
CA ASN A 380 -22.85 -6.16 -27.95
C ASN A 380 -23.95 -5.15 -27.57
N GLU A 381 -24.80 -4.79 -28.53
CA GLU A 381 -25.88 -3.80 -28.36
C GLU A 381 -26.87 -4.12 -27.23
N LYS A 382 -27.14 -5.41 -26.96
CA LYS A 382 -28.02 -5.82 -25.86
C LYS A 382 -27.43 -5.47 -24.49
N PHE A 383 -26.12 -5.67 -24.31
CA PHE A 383 -25.43 -5.25 -23.10
C PHE A 383 -25.22 -3.73 -23.06
N ALA A 384 -24.94 -3.07 -24.19
CA ALA A 384 -24.85 -1.61 -24.29
C ALA A 384 -26.14 -0.90 -23.82
N ALA A 385 -27.30 -1.32 -24.34
CA ALA A 385 -28.60 -0.80 -23.90
C ALA A 385 -28.86 -1.08 -22.41
N SER A 386 -28.45 -2.26 -21.93
CA SER A 386 -28.55 -2.63 -20.50
C SER A 386 -27.66 -1.76 -19.61
N ALA A 387 -26.46 -1.40 -20.06
CA ALA A 387 -25.52 -0.53 -19.36
C ALA A 387 -26.09 0.89 -19.22
N ARG A 388 -26.56 1.47 -20.34
CA ARG A 388 -27.18 2.81 -20.39
C ARG A 388 -28.34 2.92 -19.37
N LYS A 389 -29.25 1.95 -19.37
CA LYS A 389 -30.41 1.90 -18.44
C LYS A 389 -30.00 1.76 -16.97
N ARG A 390 -28.87 1.08 -16.67
CA ARG A 390 -28.33 1.01 -15.29
C ARG A 390 -27.78 2.36 -14.84
N VAL A 391 -27.02 3.06 -15.69
CA VAL A 391 -26.45 4.38 -15.35
C VAL A 391 -27.56 5.42 -15.15
N GLU A 392 -28.54 5.46 -16.06
CA GLU A 392 -29.73 6.32 -15.96
C GLU A 392 -30.46 6.11 -14.62
N ARG A 393 -30.75 4.86 -14.26
CA ARG A 393 -31.38 4.51 -12.98
C ARG A 393 -30.54 4.92 -11.76
N ASN A 394 -29.21 4.81 -11.84
CA ASN A 394 -28.33 5.20 -10.75
C ASN A 394 -28.22 6.72 -10.57
N LEU A 395 -28.28 7.49 -11.67
CA LEU A 395 -28.28 8.96 -11.67
C LEU A 395 -29.62 9.53 -11.18
N GLY A 396 -30.74 8.89 -11.54
CA GLY A 396 -32.09 9.33 -11.21
C GLY A 396 -32.46 10.69 -11.81
N ILE A 397 -33.63 11.21 -11.42
CA ILE A 397 -34.22 12.44 -12.00
C ILE A 397 -33.24 13.64 -11.92
N LYS A 398 -32.60 13.83 -10.75
CA LYS A 398 -31.65 14.94 -10.52
C LYS A 398 -30.35 14.83 -11.34
N GLY A 399 -30.07 13.67 -11.93
CA GLY A 399 -28.87 13.43 -12.75
C GLY A 399 -29.17 13.27 -14.25
N ALA A 400 -30.42 13.38 -14.70
CA ALA A 400 -30.82 13.04 -16.07
C ALA A 400 -30.04 13.82 -17.15
N SER A 401 -29.76 15.12 -16.94
CA SER A 401 -28.95 15.93 -17.87
C SER A 401 -27.54 15.40 -18.09
N LYS A 402 -26.97 14.66 -17.12
CA LYS A 402 -25.62 14.08 -17.22
C LYS A 402 -25.55 12.91 -18.21
N MET A 403 -26.68 12.34 -18.61
CA MET A 403 -26.73 11.32 -19.67
C MET A 403 -26.27 11.84 -21.04
N GLN A 404 -26.27 13.17 -21.26
CA GLN A 404 -25.71 13.79 -22.47
C GLN A 404 -24.18 13.62 -22.57
N MET A 405 -23.50 13.37 -21.44
CA MET A 405 -22.06 13.11 -21.37
C MET A 405 -21.72 11.61 -21.36
N LEU A 406 -22.72 10.73 -21.54
CA LEU A 406 -22.54 9.28 -21.62
C LEU A 406 -22.69 8.82 -23.08
N SER A 407 -21.65 8.14 -23.58
CA SER A 407 -21.71 7.32 -24.78
C SER A 407 -21.53 5.85 -24.42
N VAL A 408 -22.11 4.96 -25.23
CA VAL A 408 -21.95 3.51 -25.09
C VAL A 408 -21.66 2.94 -26.47
N THR A 409 -20.67 2.07 -26.57
CA THR A 409 -20.16 1.52 -27.83
C THR A 409 -19.85 0.03 -27.68
N THR A 410 -19.76 -0.66 -28.81
CA THR A 410 -19.27 -2.04 -28.94
C THR A 410 -17.84 -2.10 -29.46
N GLU A 411 -17.33 -1.01 -30.02
CA GLU A 411 -16.03 -0.93 -30.68
C GLU A 411 -14.92 -0.39 -29.77
N TYR A 412 -13.67 -0.81 -30.02
CA TYR A 412 -12.50 -0.28 -29.30
C TYR A 412 -12.02 1.07 -29.88
N ASP A 413 -12.29 1.37 -31.15
CA ASP A 413 -11.78 2.57 -31.82
C ASP A 413 -12.33 3.89 -31.26
N ASP A 414 -13.51 3.86 -30.64
CA ASP A 414 -14.11 5.00 -29.94
C ASP A 414 -13.35 5.39 -28.64
N LEU A 415 -12.34 4.61 -28.24
CA LEU A 415 -11.51 4.84 -27.06
C LEU A 415 -10.18 5.54 -27.39
N ARG A 416 -9.90 5.83 -28.68
CA ARG A 416 -8.65 6.45 -29.14
C ARG A 416 -8.34 7.82 -28.51
N ASP A 417 -9.32 8.55 -28.01
CA ASP A 417 -9.18 9.92 -27.48
C ASP A 417 -9.32 10.03 -25.94
N VAL A 418 -9.44 8.92 -25.20
CA VAL A 418 -9.60 8.95 -23.73
C VAL A 418 -8.26 9.10 -23.01
N ASP A 419 -8.29 9.67 -21.80
CA ASP A 419 -7.09 9.88 -20.98
C ASP A 419 -6.82 8.70 -20.02
N ILE A 420 -7.88 7.98 -19.65
CA ILE A 420 -7.85 6.77 -18.81
C ILE A 420 -8.95 5.80 -19.22
N VAL A 421 -8.62 4.52 -19.22
CA VAL A 421 -9.56 3.40 -19.35
C VAL A 421 -9.65 2.67 -18.01
N ILE A 422 -10.86 2.32 -17.57
CA ILE A 422 -11.10 1.53 -16.36
C ILE A 422 -11.78 0.21 -16.74
N GLU A 423 -11.04 -0.88 -16.64
CA GLU A 423 -11.52 -2.24 -16.90
C GLU A 423 -12.35 -2.76 -15.72
N ALA A 424 -13.60 -3.16 -15.98
CA ALA A 424 -14.57 -3.67 -14.99
C ALA A 424 -15.35 -4.89 -15.54
N ALA A 425 -14.67 -5.75 -16.30
CA ALA A 425 -15.17 -7.01 -16.84
C ALA A 425 -15.06 -8.16 -15.80
N LEU A 426 -15.32 -9.40 -16.25
CA LEU A 426 -15.29 -10.59 -15.41
C LEU A 426 -13.89 -10.85 -14.81
N GLU A 427 -13.87 -11.46 -13.63
CA GLU A 427 -12.65 -11.73 -12.88
C GLU A 427 -11.89 -12.96 -13.42
N ASN A 428 -11.37 -12.83 -14.64
CA ASN A 428 -10.62 -13.86 -15.36
C ASN A 428 -9.30 -13.26 -15.89
N PRO A 429 -8.12 -13.79 -15.50
CA PRO A 429 -6.83 -13.24 -15.91
C PRO A 429 -6.61 -13.19 -17.43
N SER A 430 -6.98 -14.24 -18.17
CA SER A 430 -6.78 -14.30 -19.62
C SER A 430 -7.67 -13.30 -20.38
N LEU A 431 -8.93 -13.17 -19.99
CA LEU A 431 -9.82 -12.15 -20.55
C LEU A 431 -9.29 -10.73 -20.29
N LYS A 432 -8.76 -10.46 -19.09
CA LYS A 432 -8.17 -9.15 -18.77
C LYS A 432 -6.89 -8.89 -19.59
N GLN A 433 -6.05 -9.90 -19.83
CA GLN A 433 -4.90 -9.79 -20.74
C GLN A 433 -5.33 -9.46 -22.17
N GLU A 434 -6.35 -10.13 -22.71
CA GLU A 434 -6.91 -9.86 -24.04
C GLU A 434 -7.48 -8.44 -24.16
N ILE A 435 -8.21 -7.98 -23.14
CA ILE A 435 -8.71 -6.59 -23.06
C ILE A 435 -7.53 -5.61 -23.06
N PHE A 436 -6.52 -5.81 -22.20
CA PHE A 436 -5.39 -4.89 -22.08
C PHE A 436 -4.54 -4.84 -23.37
N ALA A 437 -4.40 -5.95 -24.10
CA ALA A 437 -3.75 -5.97 -25.41
C ALA A 437 -4.49 -5.10 -26.43
N ALA A 438 -5.82 -5.22 -26.50
CA ALA A 438 -6.65 -4.38 -27.37
C ALA A 438 -6.60 -2.89 -26.97
N LEU A 439 -6.48 -2.58 -25.68
CA LEU A 439 -6.34 -1.21 -25.19
C LEU A 439 -4.96 -0.63 -25.52
N GLU A 440 -3.87 -1.39 -25.40
CA GLU A 440 -2.52 -0.96 -25.76
C GLU A 440 -2.40 -0.66 -27.26
N SER A 441 -3.05 -1.44 -28.13
CA SER A 441 -3.03 -1.20 -29.57
C SER A 441 -3.86 0.00 -30.03
N THR A 442 -4.86 0.42 -29.24
CA THR A 442 -5.89 1.38 -29.70
C THR A 442 -5.85 2.72 -28.98
N CYS A 443 -5.49 2.75 -27.69
CA CYS A 443 -5.42 3.99 -26.92
C CYS A 443 -4.11 4.76 -27.20
N ARG A 444 -4.09 6.06 -26.93
CA ARG A 444 -2.87 6.88 -27.09
C ARG A 444 -1.73 6.37 -26.21
N PRO A 445 -0.46 6.60 -26.59
CA PRO A 445 0.71 6.25 -25.76
C PRO A 445 0.72 6.91 -24.37
N ASP A 446 -0.01 8.02 -24.14
CA ASP A 446 -0.11 8.68 -22.84
C ASP A 446 -1.30 8.20 -21.98
N CYS A 447 -2.17 7.34 -22.52
CA CYS A 447 -3.37 6.86 -21.85
C CYS A 447 -3.04 5.91 -20.69
N ILE A 448 -3.69 6.15 -19.54
CA ILE A 448 -3.61 5.29 -18.35
C ILE A 448 -4.53 4.07 -18.56
N LEU A 449 -4.00 2.87 -18.33
CA LEU A 449 -4.75 1.61 -18.45
C LEU A 449 -5.00 1.04 -17.05
N ALA A 450 -6.20 1.24 -16.52
CA ALA A 450 -6.55 0.90 -15.15
C ALA A 450 -7.52 -0.29 -15.06
N THR A 451 -7.46 -1.05 -13.97
CA THR A 451 -8.34 -2.21 -13.70
C THR A 451 -9.03 -2.12 -12.34
N ASN A 452 -10.29 -2.56 -12.28
CA ASN A 452 -11.10 -2.73 -11.08
C ASN A 452 -11.11 -4.20 -10.58
N THR A 453 -10.10 -5.01 -10.91
CA THR A 453 -9.92 -6.33 -10.27
C THR A 453 -9.85 -6.19 -8.74
N SER A 454 -10.30 -7.23 -8.01
CA SER A 454 -10.29 -7.30 -6.55
C SER A 454 -9.30 -8.32 -5.98
N THR A 455 -8.79 -9.22 -6.82
CA THR A 455 -7.89 -10.32 -6.40
C THR A 455 -6.75 -10.65 -7.37
N ILE A 456 -6.78 -10.21 -8.64
CA ILE A 456 -5.78 -10.59 -9.64
C ILE A 456 -4.56 -9.68 -9.53
N ASN A 457 -3.36 -10.29 -9.53
CA ASN A 457 -2.09 -9.58 -9.58
C ASN A 457 -1.96 -8.75 -10.87
N LEU A 458 -1.71 -7.44 -10.74
CA LEU A 458 -1.65 -6.49 -11.85
C LEU A 458 -0.50 -6.77 -12.84
N ASP A 459 0.59 -7.41 -12.42
CA ASP A 459 1.69 -7.79 -13.30
C ASP A 459 1.24 -8.86 -14.30
N LEU A 460 0.34 -9.76 -13.90
CA LEU A 460 -0.26 -10.75 -14.81
C LEU A 460 -1.13 -10.06 -15.86
N ILE A 461 -1.88 -9.02 -15.49
CA ILE A 461 -2.67 -8.22 -16.43
C ILE A 461 -1.72 -7.45 -17.37
N GLY A 462 -0.62 -6.91 -16.82
CA GLY A 462 0.43 -6.20 -17.55
C GLY A 462 1.15 -7.03 -18.61
N MET A 463 1.13 -8.36 -18.53
CA MET A 463 1.60 -9.22 -19.62
C MET A 463 0.80 -9.05 -20.93
N GLY A 464 -0.46 -8.61 -20.84
CA GLY A 464 -1.28 -8.29 -22.01
C GLY A 464 -0.94 -6.94 -22.66
N ALA A 465 -0.35 -6.02 -21.91
CA ALA A 465 0.03 -4.68 -22.36
C ALA A 465 1.48 -4.35 -21.90
N PRO A 466 2.49 -5.03 -22.47
CA PRO A 466 3.87 -4.96 -21.99
C PRO A 466 4.52 -3.58 -22.15
N ILE A 467 4.11 -2.77 -23.15
CA ILE A 467 4.65 -1.42 -23.35
C ILE A 467 4.08 -0.50 -22.27
N ALA A 468 2.77 -0.51 -22.07
CA ALA A 468 2.07 0.27 -21.03
C ALA A 468 2.48 -0.14 -19.61
N HIS A 469 2.76 -1.43 -19.38
CA HIS A 469 3.29 -1.91 -18.11
C HIS A 469 4.68 -1.32 -17.83
N LYS A 470 5.60 -1.43 -18.79
CA LYS A 470 6.97 -0.93 -18.68
C LYS A 470 7.06 0.60 -18.59
N GLU A 471 6.18 1.31 -19.26
CA GLU A 471 6.05 2.78 -19.19
C GLU A 471 5.33 3.26 -17.92
N GLY A 472 4.88 2.35 -17.05
CA GLY A 472 4.24 2.68 -15.79
C GLY A 472 2.86 3.33 -15.95
N ARG A 473 2.13 2.94 -17.00
CA ARG A 473 0.75 3.38 -17.31
C ARG A 473 -0.32 2.43 -16.79
N ILE A 474 0.07 1.26 -16.27
CA ILE A 474 -0.85 0.29 -15.65
C ILE A 474 -0.99 0.55 -14.13
N ILE A 475 -2.22 0.54 -13.64
CA ILE A 475 -2.57 0.80 -12.24
C ILE A 475 -3.91 0.14 -11.87
N GLY A 476 -4.13 -0.17 -10.59
CA GLY A 476 -5.42 -0.61 -10.09
C GLY A 476 -6.25 0.56 -9.55
N VAL A 477 -7.55 0.53 -9.83
CA VAL A 477 -8.55 1.47 -9.33
C VAL A 477 -9.70 0.65 -8.75
N HIS A 478 -9.43 -0.02 -7.62
CA HIS A 478 -10.37 -0.94 -7.02
C HIS A 478 -11.46 -0.17 -6.25
N PHE A 479 -12.65 -0.08 -6.86
CA PHE A 479 -13.87 0.47 -6.27
C PHE A 479 -14.65 -0.61 -5.51
N PHE A 480 -15.34 -0.21 -4.45
CA PHE A 480 -16.18 -1.08 -3.65
C PHE A 480 -17.66 -0.98 -4.07
N ALA A 481 -18.38 -2.10 -4.10
CA ALA A 481 -19.77 -2.17 -4.56
C ALA A 481 -20.76 -1.67 -3.48
N PRO A 482 -21.67 -0.71 -3.76
CA PRO A 482 -21.89 -0.02 -5.03
C PRO A 482 -20.93 1.16 -5.25
N ALA A 483 -20.22 1.16 -6.40
CA ALA A 483 -19.13 2.09 -6.69
C ALA A 483 -19.50 3.58 -6.69
N HIS A 484 -20.78 3.94 -6.88
CA HIS A 484 -21.24 5.33 -6.79
C HIS A 484 -21.54 5.80 -5.36
N ARG A 485 -21.55 4.90 -4.37
CA ARG A 485 -21.89 5.21 -2.96
C ARG A 485 -20.71 5.06 -2.00
N LEU A 486 -20.00 3.94 -2.06
CA LEU A 486 -18.93 3.66 -1.09
C LEU A 486 -17.75 4.62 -1.29
N PRO A 487 -17.19 5.23 -0.23
CA PRO A 487 -16.25 6.35 -0.38
C PRO A 487 -14.83 5.91 -0.73
N LEU A 488 -14.43 4.69 -0.40
CA LEU A 488 -13.07 4.20 -0.63
C LEU A 488 -12.75 3.96 -2.10
N LEU A 489 -11.50 4.21 -2.46
CA LEU A 489 -10.87 3.81 -3.72
C LEU A 489 -9.45 3.30 -3.42
N GLU A 490 -9.19 2.00 -3.61
CA GLU A 490 -7.83 1.48 -3.54
C GLU A 490 -7.10 1.77 -4.86
N VAL A 491 -5.99 2.51 -4.76
CA VAL A 491 -5.11 2.88 -5.88
C VAL A 491 -3.91 1.93 -5.84
N VAL A 492 -4.04 0.80 -6.53
CA VAL A 492 -3.08 -0.31 -6.46
C VAL A 492 -1.90 -0.04 -7.41
N ARG A 493 -0.68 0.07 -6.87
CA ARG A 493 0.55 0.25 -7.67
C ARG A 493 1.30 -1.08 -7.85
N THR A 494 1.86 -1.30 -9.03
CA THR A 494 2.96 -2.25 -9.25
C THR A 494 4.30 -1.55 -8.98
N GLU A 495 5.40 -2.28 -9.06
CA GLU A 495 6.75 -1.68 -9.05
C GLU A 495 6.99 -0.78 -10.27
N SER A 496 6.35 -1.08 -11.41
CA SER A 496 6.50 -0.32 -12.65
C SER A 496 5.59 0.91 -12.72
N THR A 497 4.49 0.97 -11.95
CA THR A 497 3.51 2.07 -12.01
C THR A 497 4.17 3.44 -11.71
N SER A 498 4.11 4.37 -12.66
CA SER A 498 4.79 5.65 -12.54
C SER A 498 4.13 6.59 -11.52
N ALA A 499 4.94 7.44 -10.88
CA ALA A 499 4.46 8.43 -9.91
C ALA A 499 3.42 9.40 -10.52
N LYS A 500 3.56 9.74 -11.81
CA LYS A 500 2.58 10.51 -12.56
C LYS A 500 1.22 9.80 -12.62
N THR A 501 1.19 8.52 -13.02
CA THR A 501 -0.04 7.73 -13.10
C THR A 501 -0.74 7.65 -11.74
N ILE A 502 0.01 7.43 -10.66
CA ILE A 502 -0.53 7.44 -9.29
C ILE A 502 -1.15 8.81 -8.97
N LYS A 503 -0.45 9.92 -9.24
CA LYS A 503 -0.94 11.29 -8.99
C LYS A 503 -2.19 11.65 -9.78
N ASP A 504 -2.26 11.28 -11.05
CA ASP A 504 -3.42 11.54 -11.91
C ASP A 504 -4.65 10.74 -11.43
N VAL A 505 -4.47 9.50 -10.98
CA VAL A 505 -5.54 8.69 -10.36
C VAL A 505 -5.95 9.22 -8.98
N LEU A 506 -5.01 9.71 -8.16
CA LEU A 506 -5.33 10.43 -6.91
C LEU A 506 -6.15 11.70 -7.17
N ALA A 507 -5.85 12.43 -8.26
CA ALA A 507 -6.60 13.60 -8.67
C ALA A 507 -8.01 13.24 -9.16
N LEU A 508 -8.15 12.17 -9.96
CA LEU A 508 -9.45 11.61 -10.35
C LEU A 508 -10.27 11.23 -9.12
N GLY A 509 -9.72 10.43 -8.20
CA GLY A 509 -10.39 10.00 -6.96
C GLY A 509 -10.95 11.17 -6.16
N LYS A 510 -10.14 12.21 -5.93
CA LYS A 510 -10.58 13.47 -5.28
C LYS A 510 -11.72 14.15 -6.05
N LYS A 511 -11.60 14.27 -7.38
CA LYS A 511 -12.60 14.90 -8.24
C LYS A 511 -13.95 14.17 -8.20
N ILE A 512 -13.95 12.84 -8.13
CA ILE A 512 -15.17 12.01 -7.98
C ILE A 512 -15.59 11.79 -6.51
N LYS A 513 -15.05 12.58 -5.58
CA LYS A 513 -15.37 12.57 -4.14
C LYS A 513 -15.15 11.21 -3.46
N LYS A 514 -14.12 10.47 -3.88
CA LYS A 514 -13.60 9.29 -3.19
C LYS A 514 -12.46 9.68 -2.24
N THR A 515 -12.24 8.83 -1.25
CA THR A 515 -11.02 8.79 -0.43
C THR A 515 -10.08 7.78 -1.08
N PRO A 516 -9.10 8.20 -1.89
CA PRO A 516 -8.12 7.27 -2.42
C PRO A 516 -7.10 6.88 -1.35
N VAL A 517 -6.67 5.62 -1.36
CA VAL A 517 -5.57 5.08 -0.57
C VAL A 517 -4.62 4.36 -1.52
N VAL A 518 -3.32 4.67 -1.50
CA VAL A 518 -2.33 3.99 -2.35
C VAL A 518 -1.86 2.73 -1.67
N VAL A 519 -1.97 1.59 -2.37
CA VAL A 519 -1.67 0.26 -1.83
C VAL A 519 -0.80 -0.54 -2.80
N GLY A 520 -0.04 -1.50 -2.29
CA GLY A 520 0.78 -2.41 -3.08
C GLY A 520 -0.03 -3.51 -3.78
N ASN A 521 0.48 -3.97 -4.92
CA ASN A 521 -0.05 -5.11 -5.66
C ASN A 521 0.22 -6.45 -4.95
N CYS A 522 -0.79 -7.02 -4.29
CA CYS A 522 -0.77 -8.37 -3.72
C CYS A 522 -2.18 -8.99 -3.76
N ALA A 523 -2.30 -10.28 -3.43
CA ALA A 523 -3.61 -10.94 -3.34
C ALA A 523 -4.52 -10.23 -2.32
N GLY A 524 -5.62 -9.64 -2.81
CA GLY A 524 -6.59 -8.90 -1.97
C GLY A 524 -6.16 -7.51 -1.51
N PHE A 525 -5.05 -6.96 -2.03
CA PHE A 525 -4.53 -5.61 -1.74
C PHE A 525 -4.45 -5.30 -0.24
N ALA A 526 -4.98 -4.16 0.23
CA ALA A 526 -5.06 -3.89 1.67
C ALA A 526 -6.40 -4.34 2.25
N VAL A 527 -7.55 -3.95 1.68
CA VAL A 527 -8.87 -4.18 2.31
C VAL A 527 -9.24 -5.66 2.36
N ASN A 528 -9.26 -6.36 1.24
CA ASN A 528 -9.71 -7.77 1.22
C ASN A 528 -8.72 -8.65 1.98
N ARG A 529 -7.43 -8.31 1.95
CA ARG A 529 -6.38 -8.98 2.73
C ARG A 529 -6.52 -8.73 4.25
N LEU A 530 -6.79 -7.49 4.68
CA LEU A 530 -7.05 -7.17 6.08
C LEU A 530 -8.36 -7.82 6.58
N TYR A 531 -9.30 -8.09 5.67
CA TYR A 531 -10.60 -8.69 5.95
C TYR A 531 -10.62 -10.22 6.05
N PHE A 532 -9.83 -10.96 5.25
CA PHE A 532 -9.94 -12.43 5.21
C PHE A 532 -9.82 -13.12 6.58
N PRO A 533 -8.99 -12.67 7.56
CA PRO A 533 -8.89 -13.30 8.87
C PRO A 533 -10.22 -13.29 9.64
N GLN A 534 -11.04 -12.24 9.51
CA GLN A 534 -12.37 -12.18 10.15
C GLN A 534 -13.26 -13.34 9.71
N SER A 535 -13.28 -13.66 8.41
CA SER A 535 -14.13 -14.74 7.89
C SER A 535 -13.64 -16.13 8.36
N MET A 536 -12.32 -16.32 8.44
CA MET A 536 -11.72 -17.58 8.90
C MET A 536 -11.87 -17.77 10.41
N VAL A 537 -11.66 -16.73 11.22
CA VAL A 537 -11.90 -16.78 12.67
C VAL A 537 -13.39 -16.98 12.98
N ALA A 538 -14.31 -16.34 12.25
CA ALA A 538 -15.73 -16.62 12.40
C ALA A 538 -16.05 -18.11 12.12
N GLY A 539 -15.46 -18.69 11.08
CA GLY A 539 -15.55 -20.13 10.79
C GLY A 539 -15.03 -21.02 11.94
N PHE A 540 -13.87 -20.67 12.51
CA PHE A 540 -13.30 -21.33 13.69
C PHE A 540 -14.23 -21.27 14.90
N LEU A 541 -14.78 -20.09 15.24
CA LEU A 541 -15.74 -19.92 16.33
C LEU A 541 -16.98 -20.80 16.15
N LEU A 542 -17.49 -20.91 14.91
CA LEU A 542 -18.70 -21.68 14.58
C LEU A 542 -18.49 -23.21 14.62
N ILE A 543 -17.34 -23.70 14.15
CA ILE A 543 -17.12 -25.14 13.90
C ILE A 543 -16.26 -25.78 14.98
N GLU A 544 -15.16 -25.15 15.38
CA GLU A 544 -14.23 -25.74 16.35
C GLU A 544 -14.74 -25.47 17.77
N LEU A 545 -14.95 -24.20 18.11
CA LEU A 545 -15.52 -23.82 19.40
C LEU A 545 -17.03 -24.12 19.50
N GLY A 546 -17.75 -24.14 18.37
CA GLY A 546 -19.15 -24.54 18.34
C GLY A 546 -20.16 -23.44 18.69
N LEU A 547 -19.77 -22.16 18.65
CA LEU A 547 -20.66 -21.03 18.91
C LEU A 547 -21.85 -20.99 17.92
N ASP A 548 -22.96 -20.41 18.38
CA ASP A 548 -24.10 -20.03 17.55
C ASP A 548 -23.70 -18.88 16.60
N PRO A 549 -23.88 -19.00 15.26
CA PRO A 549 -23.56 -17.92 14.34
C PRO A 549 -24.41 -16.67 14.60
N TYR A 550 -25.63 -16.82 15.12
CA TYR A 550 -26.49 -15.69 15.47
C TYR A 550 -25.99 -14.95 16.71
N LYS A 551 -25.35 -15.64 17.68
CA LYS A 551 -24.61 -15.00 18.78
C LYS A 551 -23.44 -14.19 18.23
N VAL A 552 -22.59 -14.79 17.41
CA VAL A 552 -21.39 -14.13 16.84
C VAL A 552 -21.79 -12.87 16.08
N ASP A 553 -22.81 -12.95 15.22
CA ASP A 553 -23.31 -11.81 14.46
C ASP A 553 -23.88 -10.72 15.37
N ARG A 554 -24.72 -11.05 16.36
CA ARG A 554 -25.25 -10.05 17.32
C ARG A 554 -24.15 -9.35 18.11
N VAL A 555 -23.12 -10.08 18.53
CA VAL A 555 -22.00 -9.52 19.30
C VAL A 555 -21.15 -8.58 18.43
N CYS A 556 -20.90 -8.96 17.17
CA CYS A 556 -20.26 -8.11 16.17
C CYS A 556 -21.08 -6.83 15.87
N GLU A 557 -22.40 -6.96 15.72
CA GLU A 557 -23.31 -5.83 15.52
C GLU A 557 -23.36 -4.90 16.75
N ALA A 558 -23.37 -5.46 17.97
CA ALA A 558 -23.33 -4.71 19.23
C ALA A 558 -21.99 -3.97 19.46
N PHE A 559 -20.87 -4.50 18.95
CA PHE A 559 -19.59 -3.79 18.93
C PHE A 559 -19.61 -2.54 18.04
N GLY A 560 -20.51 -2.51 17.04
CA GLY A 560 -20.78 -1.39 16.15
C GLY A 560 -20.73 -1.70 14.65
N LEU A 561 -20.53 -2.97 14.25
CA LEU A 561 -20.51 -3.33 12.83
C LEU A 561 -21.93 -3.27 12.23
N PRO A 562 -22.13 -2.79 10.98
CA PRO A 562 -23.46 -2.74 10.37
C PRO A 562 -24.10 -4.11 10.10
N MET A 563 -23.27 -5.16 10.11
CA MET A 563 -23.65 -6.54 9.81
C MET A 563 -22.60 -7.50 10.38
N GLY A 564 -23.05 -8.58 11.02
CA GLY A 564 -22.15 -9.65 11.46
C GLY A 564 -21.56 -10.49 10.30
N PRO A 565 -20.47 -11.24 10.55
CA PRO A 565 -19.74 -11.98 9.51
C PRO A 565 -20.59 -13.02 8.74
N PHE A 566 -21.57 -13.68 9.38
CA PHE A 566 -22.39 -14.70 8.70
C PHE A 566 -23.47 -14.08 7.81
N ARG A 567 -24.16 -13.06 8.32
CA ARG A 567 -25.12 -12.26 7.54
C ARG A 567 -24.44 -11.50 6.40
N LEU A 568 -23.20 -11.05 6.58
CA LEU A 568 -22.38 -10.45 5.52
C LEU A 568 -21.98 -11.49 4.47
N SER A 569 -21.63 -12.71 4.87
CA SER A 569 -21.39 -13.83 3.95
C SER A 569 -22.63 -14.19 3.13
N ASP A 570 -23.83 -14.15 3.73
CA ASP A 570 -25.10 -14.32 3.00
C ASP A 570 -25.39 -13.18 2.02
N LEU A 571 -25.05 -11.93 2.36
CA LEU A 571 -25.23 -10.77 1.50
C LEU A 571 -24.30 -10.81 0.27
N VAL A 572 -23.03 -11.18 0.49
CA VAL A 572 -22.02 -11.35 -0.59
C VAL A 572 -22.38 -12.56 -1.46
N GLY A 573 -22.77 -13.66 -0.84
CA GLY A 573 -23.07 -14.94 -1.48
C GLY A 573 -22.00 -15.98 -1.17
N LEU A 574 -22.42 -17.12 -0.62
CA LEU A 574 -21.53 -18.14 -0.06
C LEU A 574 -20.58 -18.79 -1.10
N ASP A 575 -21.01 -18.85 -2.36
CA ASP A 575 -20.21 -19.33 -3.49
C ASP A 575 -19.08 -18.36 -3.87
N ILE A 576 -19.31 -17.05 -3.75
CA ILE A 576 -18.26 -16.02 -3.91
C ILE A 576 -17.28 -16.10 -2.75
N SER A 577 -17.76 -16.28 -1.51
CA SER A 577 -16.89 -16.46 -0.34
C SER A 577 -15.95 -17.66 -0.47
N VAL A 578 -16.42 -18.79 -1.00
CA VAL A 578 -15.56 -19.97 -1.27
C VAL A 578 -14.54 -19.69 -2.37
N ALA A 579 -14.96 -19.05 -3.48
CA ALA A 579 -14.05 -18.72 -4.57
C ALA A 579 -12.92 -17.78 -4.11
N VAL A 580 -13.25 -16.72 -3.37
CA VAL A 580 -12.27 -15.77 -2.81
C VAL A 580 -11.41 -16.42 -1.72
N GLY A 581 -12.01 -17.26 -0.87
CA GLY A 581 -11.29 -18.06 0.12
C GLY A 581 -10.18 -18.90 -0.51
N SER A 582 -10.45 -19.54 -1.65
CA SER A 582 -9.44 -20.34 -2.36
C SER A 582 -8.22 -19.53 -2.84
N VAL A 583 -8.41 -18.24 -3.19
CA VAL A 583 -7.31 -17.34 -3.56
C VAL A 583 -6.44 -17.01 -2.35
N PHE A 584 -7.04 -16.72 -1.20
CA PHE A 584 -6.29 -16.48 0.03
C PHE A 584 -5.59 -17.75 0.55
N SER A 585 -6.23 -18.92 0.47
CA SER A 585 -5.58 -20.19 0.81
C SER A 585 -4.41 -20.55 -0.10
N ALA A 586 -4.43 -20.11 -1.36
CA ALA A 586 -3.29 -20.27 -2.27
C ALA A 586 -2.15 -19.27 -1.99
N ALA A 587 -2.47 -18.03 -1.61
CA ALA A 587 -1.49 -16.97 -1.37
C ALA A 587 -0.85 -17.02 0.03
N PHE A 588 -1.62 -17.41 1.06
CA PHE A 588 -1.23 -17.31 2.47
C PHE A 588 -1.34 -18.65 3.21
N ALA A 589 -0.98 -19.73 2.52
CA ALA A 589 -1.09 -21.13 2.96
C ALA A 589 -0.41 -21.43 4.31
N ASP A 590 0.53 -20.60 4.75
CA ASP A 590 1.20 -20.67 6.06
C ASP A 590 0.28 -20.38 7.25
N ARG A 591 -0.81 -19.63 7.04
CA ARG A 591 -1.69 -19.13 8.10
C ARG A 591 -3.19 -19.22 7.78
N THR A 592 -3.56 -19.51 6.53
CA THR A 592 -4.93 -19.93 6.21
C THR A 592 -5.14 -21.39 6.59
N VAL A 593 -6.24 -21.64 7.29
CA VAL A 593 -6.82 -22.98 7.47
C VAL A 593 -7.83 -23.26 6.35
N GLU A 594 -8.12 -24.53 6.06
CA GLU A 594 -9.16 -24.96 5.10
C GLU A 594 -10.58 -24.76 5.68
N THR A 595 -10.86 -23.52 6.07
CA THR A 595 -12.13 -23.11 6.67
C THR A 595 -13.18 -22.89 5.59
N ASN A 596 -14.05 -23.86 5.42
CA ASN A 596 -15.35 -23.81 6.10
C ASN A 596 -16.24 -24.97 5.59
N PRO A 597 -16.14 -26.19 6.17
CA PRO A 597 -16.86 -27.35 5.66
C PRO A 597 -18.40 -27.17 5.69
N VAL A 598 -18.95 -26.31 6.57
CA VAL A 598 -20.39 -26.06 6.58
C VAL A 598 -20.84 -25.26 5.34
N ILE A 599 -20.03 -24.31 4.84
CA ILE A 599 -20.40 -23.55 3.64
C ILE A 599 -20.43 -24.46 2.40
N ALA A 600 -19.48 -25.37 2.25
CA ALA A 600 -19.47 -26.32 1.12
C ALA A 600 -20.71 -27.23 1.14
N GLU A 601 -21.09 -27.74 2.32
CA GLU A 601 -22.30 -28.53 2.53
C GLU A 601 -23.59 -27.74 2.24
N MET A 602 -23.67 -26.48 2.71
CA MET A 602 -24.79 -25.58 2.48
C MET A 602 -24.97 -25.25 0.99
N LEU A 603 -23.87 -25.02 0.26
CA LEU A 603 -23.87 -24.80 -1.18
C LEU A 603 -24.35 -26.05 -1.95
N GLY A 604 -23.95 -27.25 -1.52
CA GLY A 604 -24.44 -28.51 -2.06
C GLY A 604 -25.96 -28.68 -1.90
N ALA A 605 -26.53 -28.15 -0.81
CA ALA A 605 -27.98 -28.06 -0.59
C ALA A 605 -28.65 -26.81 -1.18
N GLY A 606 -27.97 -26.07 -2.06
CA GLY A 606 -28.52 -24.90 -2.76
C GLY A 606 -28.65 -23.62 -1.93
N ARG A 607 -28.16 -23.60 -0.68
CA ARG A 607 -28.15 -22.40 0.18
C ARG A 607 -26.98 -21.50 -0.22
N LYS A 608 -27.25 -20.45 -1.01
CA LYS A 608 -26.25 -19.52 -1.57
C LYS A 608 -26.27 -18.12 -0.94
N GLY A 609 -27.02 -17.93 0.15
CA GLY A 609 -27.20 -16.64 0.82
C GLY A 609 -28.48 -15.92 0.39
N GLN A 610 -28.49 -14.59 0.55
CA GLN A 610 -29.66 -13.74 0.28
C GLN A 610 -30.16 -13.89 -1.17
N LYS A 611 -29.27 -14.14 -2.14
CA LYS A 611 -29.63 -14.29 -3.57
C LYS A 611 -30.43 -15.56 -3.90
N SER A 612 -30.43 -16.57 -3.02
CA SER A 612 -31.29 -17.76 -3.11
C SER A 612 -32.44 -17.73 -2.11
N GLY A 613 -32.64 -16.62 -1.38
CA GLY A 613 -33.59 -16.53 -0.27
C GLY A 613 -33.17 -17.29 1.00
N VAL A 614 -32.02 -17.99 0.98
CA VAL A 614 -31.60 -18.88 2.06
C VAL A 614 -30.08 -19.11 2.08
N GLY A 615 -29.49 -18.97 3.26
CA GLY A 615 -28.06 -19.06 3.56
C GLY A 615 -27.84 -19.53 5.00
N PHE A 616 -27.10 -18.79 5.83
CA PHE A 616 -27.15 -18.91 7.30
C PHE A 616 -28.49 -18.42 7.86
N TYR A 617 -29.11 -17.46 7.19
CA TYR A 617 -30.43 -16.91 7.48
C TYR A 617 -31.44 -17.27 6.37
N ARG A 618 -32.74 -17.12 6.66
CA ARG A 618 -33.81 -17.06 5.64
C ARG A 618 -34.13 -15.60 5.29
N TYR A 619 -34.55 -15.39 4.04
CA TYR A 619 -34.96 -14.10 3.48
C TYR A 619 -36.23 -14.32 2.63
N SER A 620 -37.22 -13.44 2.73
CA SER A 620 -38.42 -13.54 1.88
C SER A 620 -38.25 -12.75 0.57
N SER A 621 -39.06 -13.09 -0.43
CA SER A 621 -39.15 -12.33 -1.70
C SER A 621 -39.55 -10.87 -1.48
N GLU A 622 -40.36 -10.61 -0.45
CA GLU A 622 -40.92 -9.28 -0.13
C GLU A 622 -40.04 -8.47 0.83
N SER A 623 -39.18 -9.12 1.62
CA SER A 623 -38.38 -8.46 2.65
C SER A 623 -36.93 -8.95 2.70
N ARG A 624 -36.00 -8.00 2.63
CA ARG A 624 -34.56 -8.24 2.81
C ARG A 624 -34.14 -8.46 4.28
N LYS A 625 -35.11 -8.53 5.21
CA LYS A 625 -34.85 -8.81 6.63
C LYS A 625 -34.32 -10.24 6.76
N ALA A 626 -33.18 -10.40 7.43
CA ALA A 626 -32.61 -11.70 7.76
C ALA A 626 -33.40 -12.30 8.93
N VAL A 627 -33.82 -13.56 8.81
CA VAL A 627 -34.49 -14.33 9.87
C VAL A 627 -33.61 -15.53 10.25
N PRO A 628 -33.23 -15.70 11.54
CA PRO A 628 -32.45 -16.86 11.98
C PRO A 628 -33.11 -18.19 11.58
N ASP A 629 -32.29 -19.18 11.26
CA ASP A 629 -32.71 -20.50 10.79
C ASP A 629 -31.97 -21.65 11.49
N PRO A 630 -32.02 -21.74 12.84
CA PRO A 630 -31.25 -22.71 13.60
C PRO A 630 -31.50 -24.15 13.12
N ASP A 631 -32.76 -24.55 13.00
CA ASP A 631 -33.16 -25.90 12.56
C ASP A 631 -32.72 -26.19 11.12
N GLY A 632 -32.75 -25.18 10.25
CA GLY A 632 -32.34 -25.32 8.86
C GLY A 632 -30.82 -25.35 8.66
N ILE A 633 -30.01 -24.89 9.63
CA ILE A 633 -28.55 -24.98 9.57
C ILE A 633 -27.96 -26.13 10.42
N ALA A 634 -28.67 -26.59 11.45
CA ALA A 634 -28.17 -27.61 12.39
C ALA A 634 -27.62 -28.88 11.72
N PRO A 635 -28.29 -29.52 10.72
CA PRO A 635 -27.75 -30.74 10.10
C PRO A 635 -26.42 -30.51 9.37
N PHE A 636 -26.18 -29.31 8.84
CA PHE A 636 -24.92 -28.96 8.20
C PHE A 636 -23.82 -28.71 9.24
N LEU A 637 -24.16 -28.04 10.36
CA LEU A 637 -23.24 -27.81 11.47
C LEU A 637 -22.81 -29.12 12.13
N GLU A 638 -23.73 -30.05 12.37
CA GLU A 638 -23.42 -31.37 12.93
C GLU A 638 -22.43 -32.14 12.06
N ARG A 639 -22.71 -32.26 10.75
CA ARG A 639 -21.80 -32.93 9.80
C ARG A 639 -20.45 -32.23 9.68
N ALA A 640 -20.42 -30.90 9.67
CA ALA A 640 -19.18 -30.13 9.60
C ALA A 640 -18.35 -30.31 10.88
N ARG A 641 -18.97 -30.23 12.07
CA ARG A 641 -18.32 -30.40 13.37
C ARG A 641 -17.75 -31.82 13.54
N ALA A 642 -18.47 -32.84 13.08
CA ALA A 642 -18.02 -34.23 13.12
C ALA A 642 -16.83 -34.52 12.19
N LYS A 643 -16.66 -33.76 11.10
CA LYS A 643 -15.53 -33.90 10.16
C LYS A 643 -14.22 -33.31 10.68
N VAL A 644 -14.27 -32.22 11.46
CA VAL A 644 -13.05 -31.50 11.88
C VAL A 644 -12.45 -32.11 13.15
N HIS A 645 -13.28 -32.47 14.14
CA HIS A 645 -12.78 -33.02 15.41
C HIS A 645 -13.72 -34.05 16.03
N SER A 646 -13.15 -35.17 16.49
CA SER A 646 -13.83 -36.21 17.28
C SER A 646 -12.95 -36.65 18.45
N GLY A 647 -13.53 -36.84 19.64
CA GLY A 647 -12.84 -37.30 20.85
C GLY A 647 -12.53 -36.20 21.88
N PRO A 648 -11.87 -36.54 23.00
CA PRO A 648 -11.81 -35.71 24.21
C PRO A 648 -11.12 -34.35 24.07
N GLU A 649 -10.25 -34.19 23.07
CA GLU A 649 -9.55 -32.92 22.82
C GLU A 649 -10.50 -31.87 22.21
N ALA A 650 -11.47 -32.31 21.40
CA ALA A 650 -12.55 -31.48 20.87
C ALA A 650 -13.48 -30.96 21.98
N GLU A 651 -13.77 -31.82 22.96
CA GLU A 651 -14.60 -31.48 24.12
C GLU A 651 -13.89 -30.47 25.02
N LYS A 652 -12.58 -30.64 25.27
CA LYS A 652 -11.76 -29.65 25.99
C LYS A 652 -11.77 -28.29 25.30
N LEU A 653 -11.57 -28.25 23.97
CA LEU A 653 -11.59 -27.00 23.20
C LEU A 653 -12.96 -26.30 23.26
N ARG A 654 -14.06 -27.07 23.23
CA ARG A 654 -15.43 -26.52 23.37
C ARG A 654 -15.76 -26.10 24.80
N ALA A 655 -15.16 -26.72 25.82
CA ALA A 655 -15.33 -26.30 27.22
C ALA A 655 -14.86 -24.85 27.44
N VAL A 656 -13.84 -24.40 26.70
CA VAL A 656 -13.33 -23.01 26.72
C VAL A 656 -14.42 -21.98 26.38
N VAL A 657 -15.50 -22.36 25.66
CA VAL A 657 -16.61 -21.45 25.34
C VAL A 657 -17.34 -20.95 26.58
N ALA A 658 -17.35 -21.71 27.68
CA ALA A 658 -17.94 -21.27 28.94
C ALA A 658 -17.22 -20.03 29.52
N ASP A 659 -15.93 -19.87 29.22
CA ASP A 659 -15.07 -18.79 29.71
C ASP A 659 -14.99 -17.59 28.73
N LEU A 660 -15.60 -17.68 27.53
CA LEU A 660 -15.55 -16.62 26.52
C LEU A 660 -16.61 -15.53 26.76
N SER A 661 -16.14 -14.32 27.06
CA SER A 661 -16.95 -13.11 27.05
C SER A 661 -17.33 -12.69 25.64
N ASP A 662 -18.36 -11.84 25.51
CA ASP A 662 -18.72 -11.26 24.21
C ASP A 662 -17.59 -10.35 23.67
N SER A 663 -16.77 -9.75 24.55
CA SER A 663 -15.53 -9.05 24.14
C SER A 663 -14.48 -10.00 23.56
N ASP A 664 -14.33 -11.22 24.07
CA ASP A 664 -13.36 -12.19 23.50
C ASP A 664 -13.72 -12.55 22.06
N ILE A 665 -15.00 -12.76 21.76
CA ILE A 665 -15.49 -13.05 20.40
C ILE A 665 -15.06 -11.95 19.41
N VAL A 666 -15.24 -10.68 19.81
CA VAL A 666 -14.84 -9.50 19.03
C VAL A 666 -13.32 -9.41 18.91
N ASN A 667 -12.59 -9.61 20.02
CA ASN A 667 -11.15 -9.50 20.09
C ASN A 667 -10.46 -10.57 19.23
N MET A 668 -10.92 -11.82 19.29
CA MET A 668 -10.42 -12.91 18.44
C MET A 668 -10.57 -12.56 16.95
N ILE A 669 -11.76 -12.10 16.54
CA ILE A 669 -12.03 -11.69 15.16
C ILE A 669 -11.10 -10.55 14.75
N HIS A 670 -11.04 -9.45 15.51
CA HIS A 670 -10.35 -8.24 15.07
C HIS A 670 -8.85 -8.23 15.32
N LEU A 671 -8.32 -8.84 16.38
CA LEU A 671 -6.86 -8.91 16.58
C LEU A 671 -6.18 -9.82 15.56
N SER A 672 -6.87 -10.84 15.02
CA SER A 672 -6.34 -11.59 13.87
C SER A 672 -6.17 -10.69 12.63
N CYS A 673 -7.07 -9.72 12.45
CA CYS A 673 -6.99 -8.72 11.39
C CYS A 673 -5.86 -7.70 11.68
N VAL A 674 -5.69 -7.24 12.92
CA VAL A 674 -4.56 -6.36 13.34
C VAL A 674 -3.22 -7.04 13.07
N ASN A 675 -3.12 -8.34 13.39
CA ASN A 675 -1.93 -9.16 13.15
C ASN A 675 -1.60 -9.28 11.65
N GLU A 676 -2.62 -9.38 10.77
CA GLU A 676 -2.41 -9.29 9.32
C GLU A 676 -2.06 -7.86 8.87
N GLY A 677 -2.60 -6.84 9.53
CA GLY A 677 -2.22 -5.44 9.34
C GLY A 677 -0.72 -5.18 9.57
N TYR A 678 -0.11 -5.82 10.56
CA TYR A 678 1.35 -5.81 10.75
C TYR A 678 2.11 -6.38 9.54
N ARG A 679 1.68 -7.50 8.97
CA ARG A 679 2.27 -8.09 7.75
C ARG A 679 2.12 -7.16 6.54
N ILE A 680 0.92 -6.58 6.35
CA ILE A 680 0.62 -5.62 5.27
C ILE A 680 1.53 -4.37 5.34
N LEU A 681 1.87 -3.90 6.55
CA LEU A 681 2.77 -2.77 6.77
C LEU A 681 4.26 -3.17 6.62
N GLU A 682 4.63 -4.35 7.11
CA GLU A 682 5.99 -4.90 7.00
C GLU A 682 6.40 -5.07 5.53
N GLU A 683 5.52 -5.65 4.72
CA GLU A 683 5.66 -5.86 3.27
C GLU A 683 5.51 -4.56 2.44
N GLY A 684 5.18 -3.42 3.06
CA GLY A 684 5.01 -2.14 2.36
C GLY A 684 3.80 -2.07 1.42
N VAL A 685 2.81 -2.95 1.62
CA VAL A 685 1.52 -2.93 0.89
C VAL A 685 0.67 -1.74 1.34
N ALA A 686 0.71 -1.36 2.61
CA ALA A 686 0.21 -0.06 3.08
C ALA A 686 1.37 0.84 3.56
N MET A 687 1.21 2.15 3.39
CA MET A 687 2.26 3.12 3.74
C MET A 687 2.28 3.50 5.22
N SER A 688 1.15 3.35 5.93
CA SER A 688 1.01 3.66 7.36
C SER A 688 -0.17 2.91 7.99
N SER A 689 -0.17 2.74 9.31
CA SER A 689 -1.30 2.18 10.06
C SER A 689 -2.58 3.01 9.89
N VAL A 690 -2.45 4.32 9.69
CA VAL A 690 -3.56 5.24 9.41
C VAL A 690 -4.24 4.94 8.06
N ASP A 691 -3.48 4.48 7.06
CA ASP A 691 -4.06 4.03 5.79
C ASP A 691 -4.91 2.75 6.00
N LEU A 692 -4.45 1.84 6.86
CA LEU A 692 -5.22 0.64 7.26
C LEU A 692 -6.46 0.97 8.08
N ASP A 693 -6.40 1.96 8.98
CA ASP A 693 -7.58 2.46 9.68
C ASP A 693 -8.63 2.96 8.69
N VAL A 694 -8.24 3.78 7.70
CA VAL A 694 -9.15 4.28 6.67
C VAL A 694 -9.69 3.15 5.79
N CYS A 695 -8.87 2.19 5.39
CA CYS A 695 -9.29 0.98 4.67
C CYS A 695 -10.29 0.15 5.50
N SER A 696 -10.06 -0.02 6.81
CA SER A 696 -10.96 -0.78 7.68
C SER A 696 -12.32 -0.09 7.83
N VAL A 697 -12.35 1.23 8.08
CA VAL A 697 -13.61 1.97 8.27
C VAL A 697 -14.39 2.12 6.96
N MET A 698 -13.71 2.42 5.84
CA MET A 698 -14.39 2.72 4.57
C MET A 698 -14.57 1.51 3.64
N GLY A 699 -13.82 0.43 3.84
CA GLY A 699 -13.86 -0.81 3.05
C GLY A 699 -14.46 -2.00 3.80
N MET A 700 -14.09 -2.20 5.07
CA MET A 700 -14.62 -3.29 5.93
C MET A 700 -15.82 -2.84 6.79
N ALA A 701 -16.22 -1.57 6.71
CA ALA A 701 -17.24 -0.95 7.55
C ALA A 701 -16.95 -1.05 9.08
N PHE A 702 -15.67 -1.05 9.46
CA PHE A 702 -15.26 -0.99 10.87
C PHE A 702 -15.80 0.29 11.55
N PRO A 703 -16.20 0.27 12.84
CA PRO A 703 -16.95 1.37 13.42
C PRO A 703 -16.10 2.66 13.51
N ALA A 704 -16.49 3.71 12.79
CA ALA A 704 -15.70 4.95 12.66
C ALA A 704 -15.44 5.66 14.01
N PHE A 705 -16.35 5.53 14.98
CA PHE A 705 -16.17 6.06 16.33
C PHE A 705 -15.10 5.31 17.14
N ARG A 706 -14.59 4.17 16.66
CA ARG A 706 -13.43 3.47 17.23
C ARG A 706 -12.12 3.82 16.52
N GLY A 707 -12.12 4.79 15.61
CA GLY A 707 -10.94 5.28 14.88
C GLY A 707 -10.45 4.39 13.74
N GLY A 708 -10.75 3.10 13.74
CA GLY A 708 -10.21 2.13 12.78
C GLY A 708 -9.55 0.97 13.51
N LEU A 709 -9.23 -0.08 12.77
CA LEU A 709 -8.77 -1.35 13.34
C LEU A 709 -7.46 -1.24 14.14
N MET A 710 -6.48 -0.50 13.63
CA MET A 710 -5.16 -0.35 14.27
C MET A 710 -5.24 0.63 15.44
N TYR A 711 -5.97 1.74 15.27
CA TYR A 711 -6.24 2.71 16.34
C TYR A 711 -7.04 2.11 17.51
N TRP A 712 -8.07 1.31 17.21
CA TRP A 712 -8.84 0.60 18.23
C TRP A 712 -7.95 -0.34 19.05
N ALA A 713 -7.06 -1.08 18.39
CA ALA A 713 -6.14 -1.99 19.07
C ALA A 713 -5.11 -1.24 19.94
N GLU A 714 -4.55 -0.14 19.43
CA GLU A 714 -3.68 0.78 20.21
C GLU A 714 -4.36 1.20 21.52
N LYS A 715 -5.59 1.72 21.43
CA LYS A 715 -6.32 2.28 22.58
C LYS A 715 -6.89 1.23 23.52
N THR A 716 -7.23 0.04 23.03
CA THR A 716 -7.86 -1.03 23.84
C THR A 716 -6.81 -1.86 24.58
N PHE A 717 -5.64 -2.10 23.99
CA PHE A 717 -4.62 -3.01 24.53
C PHE A 717 -3.32 -2.32 24.96
N GLY A 718 -3.24 -0.98 24.86
CA GLY A 718 -2.08 -0.23 25.37
C GLY A 718 -0.80 -0.44 24.56
N GLY A 719 -0.92 -0.51 23.23
CA GLY A 719 0.23 -0.66 22.31
C GLY A 719 0.50 -2.09 21.85
N ALA A 720 1.62 -2.28 21.14
CA ALA A 720 1.99 -3.56 20.55
C ALA A 720 2.15 -4.69 21.58
N VAL A 721 2.54 -4.37 22.82
CA VAL A 721 2.75 -5.33 23.91
C VAL A 721 1.45 -6.04 24.31
N GLY A 722 0.36 -5.30 24.56
CA GLY A 722 -0.91 -5.92 24.94
C GLY A 722 -1.57 -6.67 23.79
N VAL A 723 -1.42 -6.19 22.55
CA VAL A 723 -1.88 -6.93 21.36
C VAL A 723 -1.15 -8.26 21.21
N LEU A 724 0.16 -8.31 21.47
CA LEU A 724 0.94 -9.55 21.49
C LEU A 724 0.43 -10.51 22.57
N GLN A 725 0.31 -10.04 23.81
CA GLN A 725 -0.16 -10.85 24.96
C GLN A 725 -1.54 -11.46 24.73
N GLU A 726 -2.47 -10.69 24.17
CA GLU A 726 -3.83 -11.15 23.90
C GLU A 726 -3.88 -12.18 22.75
N LEU A 727 -3.06 -12.00 21.70
CA LEU A 727 -2.91 -12.99 20.63
C LEU A 727 -2.24 -14.28 21.13
N GLU A 728 -1.24 -14.20 22.01
CA GLU A 728 -0.64 -15.37 22.66
C GLU A 728 -1.65 -16.11 23.55
N ARG A 729 -2.52 -15.38 24.26
CA ARG A 729 -3.64 -15.97 25.02
C ARG A 729 -4.58 -16.74 24.10
N PHE A 730 -5.05 -16.13 23.01
CA PHE A 730 -5.94 -16.80 22.04
C PHE A 730 -5.26 -17.97 21.32
N LEU A 731 -3.97 -17.86 20.98
CA LEU A 731 -3.20 -18.97 20.40
C LEU A 731 -3.15 -20.18 21.34
N LYS A 732 -2.97 -19.95 22.64
CA LYS A 732 -3.01 -21.01 23.67
C LYS A 732 -4.42 -21.59 23.85
N MET A 733 -5.45 -20.75 23.93
CA MET A 733 -6.86 -21.18 24.10
C MET A 733 -7.39 -21.98 22.91
N SER A 734 -6.89 -21.70 21.71
CA SER A 734 -7.34 -22.30 20.44
C SER A 734 -6.56 -23.55 20.00
N ASN A 735 -5.70 -24.10 20.87
CA ASN A 735 -4.77 -25.20 20.54
C ASN A 735 -3.86 -24.89 19.32
N GLY A 736 -3.43 -23.64 19.18
CA GLY A 736 -2.46 -23.24 18.14
C GLY A 736 -3.08 -22.76 16.82
N PHE A 737 -4.32 -22.25 16.81
CA PHE A 737 -4.98 -21.79 15.58
C PHE A 737 -4.13 -20.74 14.81
N PRO A 738 -3.75 -20.98 13.53
CA PRO A 738 -2.66 -20.24 12.89
C PRO A 738 -2.82 -18.72 12.81
N LEU A 739 -4.04 -18.20 12.67
CA LEU A 739 -4.27 -16.75 12.56
C LEU A 739 -4.02 -15.98 13.87
N PHE A 740 -4.03 -16.66 15.02
CA PHE A 740 -3.64 -16.05 16.30
C PHE A 740 -2.12 -16.05 16.52
N LYS A 741 -1.33 -16.75 15.69
CA LYS A 741 0.13 -16.74 15.81
C LYS A 741 0.65 -15.32 15.52
N PRO A 742 1.29 -14.64 16.49
CA PRO A 742 1.80 -13.29 16.28
C PRO A 742 2.79 -13.21 15.12
N SER A 743 2.69 -12.15 14.32
CA SER A 743 3.66 -11.81 13.28
C SER A 743 4.97 -11.31 13.90
N GLN A 744 6.11 -11.51 13.22
CA GLN A 744 7.39 -11.04 13.75
C GLN A 744 7.47 -9.52 13.81
N SER A 745 6.85 -8.80 12.87
CA SER A 745 6.71 -7.34 12.97
C SER A 745 5.98 -6.92 14.25
N LEU A 746 4.90 -7.61 14.65
CA LEU A 746 4.26 -7.38 15.96
C LEU A 746 5.22 -7.72 17.11
N ILE A 747 5.86 -8.90 17.10
CA ILE A 747 6.78 -9.34 18.17
C ILE A 747 7.95 -8.35 18.36
N ARG A 748 8.60 -7.92 17.27
CA ARG A 748 9.72 -6.95 17.31
C ARG A 748 9.27 -5.57 17.76
N SER A 749 8.04 -5.16 17.42
CA SER A 749 7.46 -3.88 17.84
C SER A 749 7.07 -3.89 19.32
N ALA A 750 6.49 -4.99 19.81
CA ALA A 750 6.24 -5.23 21.23
C ALA A 750 7.54 -5.26 22.04
N ALA A 751 8.56 -5.97 21.58
CA ALA A 751 9.88 -6.04 22.23
C ALA A 751 10.61 -4.68 22.32
N ARG A 752 10.16 -3.66 21.57
CA ARG A 752 10.64 -2.27 21.64
C ARG A 752 9.61 -1.29 22.20
N ASN A 753 8.53 -1.80 22.78
CA ASN A 753 7.40 -1.03 23.33
C ASN A 753 6.87 0.06 22.38
N LYS A 754 6.59 -0.34 21.13
CA LYS A 754 6.10 0.55 20.08
C LYS A 754 4.57 0.60 20.01
N ALA A 755 4.07 1.67 19.38
CA ALA A 755 2.65 1.82 19.07
C ALA A 755 2.19 0.78 18.02
N VAL A 756 0.90 0.48 17.98
CA VAL A 756 0.32 -0.50 17.06
C VAL A 756 0.52 -0.08 15.60
N GLY A 757 1.22 -0.93 14.85
CA GLY A 757 1.57 -0.71 13.45
C GLY A 757 2.82 0.13 13.21
N GLU A 758 3.56 0.54 14.24
CA GLU A 758 4.91 1.10 14.07
C GLU A 758 5.92 -0.04 13.87
N ILE A 759 6.31 -0.30 12.61
CA ILE A 759 7.13 -1.47 12.26
C ILE A 759 8.59 -1.33 12.70
N VAL A 760 9.01 -2.18 13.62
CA VAL A 760 10.43 -2.39 13.94
C VAL A 760 11.03 -3.43 12.98
N ARG A 761 11.95 -2.97 12.13
CA ARG A 761 12.89 -3.83 11.39
C ARG A 761 14.19 -4.01 12.21
N PRO A 762 14.98 -5.08 12.02
CA PRO A 762 16.30 -5.19 12.64
C PRO A 762 17.15 -3.94 12.37
N PRO A 763 18.05 -3.50 13.27
CA PRO A 763 18.90 -2.33 13.01
C PRO A 763 19.79 -2.60 11.78
N LEU A 764 19.95 -1.62 10.89
CA LEU A 764 20.99 -1.65 9.85
C LEU A 764 22.34 -1.86 10.53
N SER A 765 23.17 -2.77 10.01
CA SER A 765 24.58 -2.69 10.40
C SER A 765 25.11 -1.37 9.87
N THR A 766 25.67 -0.55 10.76
CA THR A 766 26.29 0.74 10.42
C THR A 766 27.44 0.62 9.44
N GLY A 767 27.87 -0.61 9.14
CA GLY A 767 28.89 -0.91 8.15
C GLY A 767 30.26 -0.56 8.68
N GLU A 768 30.81 -1.44 9.51
CA GLU A 768 32.20 -1.27 9.94
C GLU A 768 33.10 -1.28 8.70
N HIS A 769 34.11 -0.42 8.67
CA HIS A 769 35.13 -0.38 7.61
C HIS A 769 35.83 -1.75 7.40
N GLY A 770 35.71 -2.68 8.35
CA GLY A 770 36.14 -4.07 8.30
C GLY A 770 35.30 -5.02 7.44
N ASP A 771 34.08 -4.65 7.06
CA ASP A 771 33.15 -5.50 6.29
C ASP A 771 33.74 -5.96 4.96
N VAL A 772 33.34 -7.15 4.50
CA VAL A 772 33.52 -7.57 3.09
C VAL A 772 32.24 -7.27 2.31
N VAL A 773 32.40 -6.56 1.20
CA VAL A 773 31.30 -6.15 0.32
C VAL A 773 31.51 -6.66 -1.10
N ILE A 774 30.39 -6.96 -1.77
CA ILE A 774 30.33 -7.18 -3.21
C ILE A 774 30.09 -5.81 -3.86
N VAL A 775 30.93 -5.45 -4.84
CA VAL A 775 30.81 -4.20 -5.60
C VAL A 775 30.49 -4.43 -7.08
N SER A 776 30.45 -5.67 -7.55
CA SER A 776 30.07 -6.01 -8.92
C SER A 776 29.54 -7.43 -8.96
N ALA A 777 28.53 -7.71 -9.79
CA ALA A 777 27.89 -9.01 -9.90
C ALA A 777 27.31 -9.22 -11.30
N PHE A 778 27.79 -10.21 -12.05
CA PHE A 778 27.33 -10.48 -13.41
C PHE A 778 27.38 -11.97 -13.76
N ARG A 779 26.57 -12.39 -14.73
CA ARG A 779 26.55 -13.77 -15.24
C ARG A 779 26.31 -13.84 -16.74
N THR A 780 26.60 -14.97 -17.35
CA THR A 780 26.08 -15.31 -18.67
C THR A 780 24.58 -15.60 -18.62
N ALA A 781 23.94 -15.73 -19.79
CA ALA A 781 22.73 -16.56 -19.92
C ALA A 781 23.02 -18.01 -19.45
N VAL A 782 22.02 -18.88 -19.40
CA VAL A 782 22.23 -20.32 -19.13
C VAL A 782 21.92 -21.10 -20.39
N GLY A 783 22.92 -21.80 -20.93
CA GLY A 783 22.77 -22.67 -22.09
C GLY A 783 22.35 -24.08 -21.65
N ARG A 784 21.49 -24.74 -22.41
CA ARG A 784 21.21 -26.17 -22.18
C ARG A 784 22.33 -27.03 -22.77
N ALA A 785 22.83 -27.99 -22.00
CA ALA A 785 23.92 -28.85 -22.44
C ALA A 785 23.56 -29.66 -23.71
N GLY A 786 24.54 -29.81 -24.61
CA GLY A 786 24.47 -30.57 -25.86
C GLY A 786 23.54 -30.00 -26.95
N ARG A 787 22.67 -29.02 -26.65
CA ARG A 787 21.69 -28.50 -27.63
C ARG A 787 21.27 -27.03 -27.49
N GLY A 788 21.77 -26.31 -26.49
CA GLY A 788 21.57 -24.87 -26.31
C GLY A 788 22.64 -24.03 -27.02
N GLY A 789 22.54 -22.71 -26.92
CA GLY A 789 23.45 -21.78 -27.61
C GLY A 789 24.93 -21.90 -27.20
N PHE A 790 25.23 -22.51 -26.05
CA PHE A 790 26.59 -22.70 -25.53
C PHE A 790 27.19 -24.09 -25.82
N LYS A 791 26.46 -24.98 -26.52
CA LYS A 791 26.88 -26.38 -26.71
C LYS A 791 28.27 -26.57 -27.34
N ASP A 792 28.70 -25.62 -28.17
CA ASP A 792 30.01 -25.60 -28.85
C ASP A 792 30.91 -24.46 -28.33
N THR A 793 30.60 -23.91 -27.14
CA THR A 793 31.35 -22.78 -26.54
C THR A 793 32.27 -23.31 -25.44
N LEU A 794 33.55 -22.97 -25.54
CA LEU A 794 34.56 -23.37 -24.55
C LEU A 794 34.32 -22.65 -23.20
N PRO A 795 34.68 -23.26 -22.06
CA PRO A 795 34.36 -22.70 -20.74
C PRO A 795 35.05 -21.36 -20.44
N ASP A 796 36.26 -21.15 -20.97
CA ASP A 796 36.99 -19.88 -20.91
C ASP A 796 36.25 -18.76 -21.67
N ASN A 797 35.68 -19.07 -22.84
CA ASN A 797 34.88 -18.16 -23.66
C ASN A 797 33.52 -17.81 -23.04
N LEU A 798 33.02 -18.63 -22.08
CA LEU A 798 31.90 -18.24 -21.22
C LEU A 798 32.33 -17.27 -20.12
N MET A 799 33.56 -17.41 -19.61
CA MET A 799 34.08 -16.60 -18.50
C MET A 799 34.57 -15.21 -18.94
N ILE A 800 35.27 -15.10 -20.08
CA ILE A 800 35.90 -13.86 -20.56
C ILE A 800 34.92 -12.66 -20.61
N PRO A 801 33.69 -12.77 -21.18
CA PRO A 801 32.78 -11.62 -21.23
C PRO A 801 32.34 -11.16 -19.84
N VAL A 802 32.11 -12.10 -18.91
CA VAL A 802 31.69 -11.77 -17.53
C VAL A 802 32.85 -11.13 -16.76
N LEU A 803 34.07 -11.65 -16.92
CA LEU A 803 35.26 -11.11 -16.25
C LEU A 803 35.58 -9.70 -16.74
N LYS A 804 35.53 -9.45 -18.05
CA LYS A 804 35.65 -8.10 -18.62
C LYS A 804 34.59 -7.16 -18.07
N ARG A 805 33.32 -7.59 -18.05
CA ARG A 805 32.22 -6.76 -17.52
C ARG A 805 32.42 -6.39 -16.04
N VAL A 806 32.90 -7.32 -15.20
CA VAL A 806 33.17 -7.07 -13.77
C VAL A 806 34.32 -6.07 -13.58
N LEU A 807 35.34 -6.10 -14.44
CA LEU A 807 36.44 -5.12 -14.43
C LEU A 807 35.96 -3.75 -14.93
N GLU A 808 35.29 -3.70 -16.09
CA GLU A 808 34.72 -2.47 -16.68
C GLU A 808 33.73 -1.76 -15.74
N ASP A 809 32.92 -2.51 -14.99
CA ASP A 809 31.93 -1.98 -14.06
C ASP A 809 32.54 -1.32 -12.81
N THR A 810 33.79 -1.65 -12.47
CA THR A 810 34.44 -1.22 -11.22
C THR A 810 35.63 -0.27 -11.41
N ASP A 811 36.16 -0.17 -12.63
CA ASP A 811 37.37 0.61 -12.97
C ASP A 811 38.57 0.32 -12.03
N VAL A 812 38.63 -0.89 -11.47
CA VAL A 812 39.72 -1.34 -10.61
C VAL A 812 40.95 -1.67 -11.45
N ASN A 813 42.11 -1.17 -11.03
CA ASN A 813 43.38 -1.54 -11.64
C ASN A 813 43.59 -3.07 -11.52
N VAL A 814 43.72 -3.74 -12.67
CA VAL A 814 43.89 -5.19 -12.78
C VAL A 814 45.11 -5.73 -12.02
N GLU A 815 46.12 -4.90 -11.75
CA GLU A 815 47.29 -5.27 -10.93
C GLU A 815 46.96 -5.41 -9.43
N GLU A 816 45.85 -4.84 -8.95
CA GLU A 816 45.43 -4.88 -7.55
C GLU A 816 44.50 -6.06 -7.22
N VAL A 817 44.08 -6.83 -8.24
CA VAL A 817 43.28 -8.04 -8.07
C VAL A 817 44.14 -9.13 -7.44
N GLY A 818 43.83 -9.50 -6.20
CA GLY A 818 44.67 -10.38 -5.39
C GLY A 818 44.49 -11.88 -5.67
N ASP A 819 43.31 -12.30 -6.13
CA ASP A 819 42.99 -13.68 -6.49
C ASP A 819 41.80 -13.73 -7.45
N LEU A 820 41.76 -14.74 -8.34
CA LEU A 820 40.63 -15.11 -9.18
C LEU A 820 40.20 -16.54 -8.84
N VAL A 821 39.07 -16.67 -8.16
CA VAL A 821 38.57 -17.94 -7.59
C VAL A 821 37.29 -18.37 -8.31
N ALA A 822 37.29 -19.53 -8.98
CA ALA A 822 36.08 -20.04 -9.64
C ALA A 822 35.69 -21.45 -9.19
N GLY A 823 34.41 -21.63 -8.87
CA GLY A 823 33.79 -22.93 -8.73
C GLY A 823 33.72 -23.66 -10.07
N ASN A 824 34.25 -24.87 -10.16
CA ASN A 824 34.10 -25.74 -11.33
C ASN A 824 34.12 -27.22 -10.92
N VAL A 825 33.14 -28.01 -11.38
CA VAL A 825 32.93 -29.38 -10.90
C VAL A 825 33.48 -30.42 -11.87
N LEU A 826 33.25 -30.26 -13.18
CA LEU A 826 33.60 -31.27 -14.19
C LEU A 826 34.99 -31.02 -14.78
N GLN A 827 35.99 -31.05 -13.89
CA GLN A 827 37.41 -30.90 -14.21
C GLN A 827 37.96 -32.19 -14.87
N ARG A 828 38.23 -32.15 -16.18
CA ARG A 828 38.80 -33.23 -17.00
C ARG A 828 39.70 -32.61 -18.07
N GLY A 829 40.90 -33.18 -18.26
CA GLY A 829 41.86 -32.63 -19.23
C GLY A 829 42.30 -31.23 -18.83
N ASP A 830 42.08 -30.25 -19.70
CA ASP A 830 42.40 -28.83 -19.48
C ASP A 830 41.27 -28.04 -18.78
N THR A 831 40.09 -28.64 -18.54
CA THR A 831 39.00 -27.93 -17.85
C THR A 831 39.30 -27.73 -16.36
N GLY A 832 38.91 -26.55 -15.85
CA GLY A 832 39.23 -26.10 -14.50
C GLY A 832 40.27 -24.97 -14.49
N VAL A 833 41.33 -25.12 -13.68
CA VAL A 833 42.28 -24.03 -13.37
C VAL A 833 43.02 -23.47 -14.59
N VAL A 834 43.31 -24.29 -15.61
CA VAL A 834 43.98 -23.84 -16.84
C VAL A 834 43.06 -22.92 -17.65
N GLN A 835 41.80 -23.32 -17.87
CA GLN A 835 40.82 -22.47 -18.56
C GLN A 835 40.48 -21.21 -17.77
N LEU A 836 40.44 -21.26 -16.44
CA LEU A 836 40.32 -20.07 -15.61
C LEU A 836 41.51 -19.11 -15.78
N ARG A 837 42.74 -19.65 -15.86
CA ARG A 837 43.95 -18.87 -16.12
C ARG A 837 43.93 -18.22 -17.50
N VAL A 838 43.56 -18.98 -18.52
CA VAL A 838 43.41 -18.49 -19.90
C VAL A 838 42.36 -17.38 -19.97
N ALA A 839 41.19 -17.57 -19.35
CA ALA A 839 40.15 -16.56 -19.29
C ALA A 839 40.62 -15.27 -18.58
N GLY A 840 41.38 -15.40 -17.48
CA GLY A 840 41.98 -14.27 -16.77
C GLY A 840 42.89 -13.43 -17.68
N LEU A 841 43.88 -14.07 -18.30
CA LEU A 841 44.85 -13.41 -19.19
C LEU A 841 44.18 -12.79 -20.42
N LEU A 842 43.24 -13.49 -21.06
CA LEU A 842 42.47 -12.98 -22.22
C LEU A 842 41.46 -11.87 -21.85
N SER A 843 41.18 -11.69 -20.56
CA SER A 843 40.38 -10.58 -20.03
C SER A 843 41.22 -9.37 -19.61
N GLY A 844 42.55 -9.46 -19.66
CA GLY A 844 43.46 -8.38 -19.31
C GLY A 844 44.05 -8.44 -17.89
N LEU A 845 43.78 -9.49 -17.11
CA LEU A 845 44.48 -9.67 -15.84
C LEU A 845 45.97 -9.97 -16.09
N PRO A 846 46.91 -9.34 -15.36
CA PRO A 846 48.34 -9.57 -15.55
C PRO A 846 48.76 -10.95 -15.05
N THR A 847 49.95 -11.39 -15.49
CA THR A 847 50.53 -12.69 -15.10
C THR A 847 50.82 -12.81 -13.61
N THR A 848 50.82 -11.71 -12.86
CA THR A 848 50.97 -11.65 -11.41
C THR A 848 49.73 -12.08 -10.62
N VAL A 849 48.52 -11.94 -11.17
CA VAL A 849 47.28 -12.35 -10.47
C VAL A 849 47.23 -13.88 -10.38
N PRO A 850 47.14 -14.49 -9.19
CA PRO A 850 46.96 -15.93 -9.06
C PRO A 850 45.52 -16.34 -9.44
N VAL A 851 45.33 -17.60 -9.79
CA VAL A 851 43.99 -18.17 -10.02
C VAL A 851 43.88 -19.53 -9.35
N ARG A 852 42.68 -19.89 -8.89
CA ARG A 852 42.39 -21.23 -8.37
C ARG A 852 40.95 -21.67 -8.62
N THR A 853 40.75 -22.97 -8.73
CA THR A 853 39.41 -23.57 -8.83
C THR A 853 39.01 -24.29 -7.56
N VAL A 854 37.74 -24.16 -7.18
CA VAL A 854 37.14 -24.82 -6.02
C VAL A 854 36.12 -25.85 -6.49
N ASN A 855 36.08 -27.02 -5.87
CA ASN A 855 35.04 -28.02 -6.09
C ASN A 855 34.34 -28.39 -4.78
N ARG A 856 33.11 -27.92 -4.63
CA ARG A 856 32.13 -28.32 -3.62
C ARG A 856 30.79 -28.63 -4.32
N LEU A 857 30.88 -29.35 -5.44
CA LEU A 857 29.77 -29.69 -6.34
C LEU A 857 28.88 -28.47 -6.63
N CYS A 858 27.57 -28.55 -6.40
CA CYS A 858 26.61 -27.47 -6.68
C CYS A 858 26.90 -26.15 -5.94
N SER A 859 27.60 -26.20 -4.81
CA SER A 859 27.99 -25.03 -4.02
C SER A 859 29.35 -24.44 -4.41
N SER A 860 30.06 -24.99 -5.40
CA SER A 860 31.43 -24.56 -5.74
C SER A 860 31.54 -23.04 -5.96
N GLY A 861 30.59 -22.45 -6.70
CA GLY A 861 30.58 -21.00 -6.95
C GLY A 861 30.26 -20.15 -5.73
N LEU A 862 29.46 -20.65 -4.78
CA LEU A 862 29.20 -19.97 -3.50
C LEU A 862 30.38 -20.12 -2.55
N GLN A 863 31.03 -21.29 -2.54
CA GLN A 863 32.23 -21.54 -1.76
C GLN A 863 33.38 -20.64 -2.24
N ALA A 864 33.55 -20.44 -3.54
CA ALA A 864 34.53 -19.50 -4.09
C ALA A 864 34.31 -18.06 -3.56
N ILE A 865 33.04 -17.61 -3.46
CA ILE A 865 32.67 -16.31 -2.89
C ILE A 865 32.97 -16.26 -1.39
N ALA A 866 32.65 -17.32 -0.64
CA ALA A 866 32.98 -17.42 0.77
C ALA A 866 34.50 -17.45 1.03
N ASP A 867 35.27 -18.15 0.21
CA ASP A 867 36.73 -18.25 0.29
C ASP A 867 37.41 -16.90 -0.02
N GLY A 868 36.88 -16.18 -1.03
CA GLY A 868 37.34 -14.83 -1.35
C GLY A 868 37.04 -13.84 -0.22
N ALA A 869 35.85 -13.93 0.37
CA ALA A 869 35.49 -13.10 1.52
C ALA A 869 36.34 -13.42 2.76
N ALA A 870 36.58 -14.70 3.06
CA ALA A 870 37.46 -15.13 4.14
C ALA A 870 38.90 -14.64 3.93
N ALA A 871 39.42 -14.65 2.69
CA ALA A 871 40.76 -14.13 2.38
C ALA A 871 40.86 -12.62 2.60
N ILE A 872 39.81 -11.85 2.29
CA ILE A 872 39.77 -10.40 2.56
C ILE A 872 39.65 -10.12 4.06
N GLN A 873 38.77 -10.85 4.77
CA GLN A 873 38.57 -10.69 6.20
C GLN A 873 39.81 -11.07 7.02
N ALA A 874 40.57 -12.08 6.58
CA ALA A 874 41.86 -12.46 7.16
C ALA A 874 43.02 -11.51 6.80
N GLY A 875 42.79 -10.53 5.92
CA GLY A 875 43.81 -9.58 5.47
C GLY A 875 44.81 -10.14 4.45
N TYR A 876 44.58 -11.33 3.90
CA TYR A 876 45.44 -11.92 2.87
C TYR A 876 45.28 -11.24 1.51
N GLN A 877 44.09 -10.68 1.22
CA GLN A 877 43.79 -9.97 -0.02
C GLN A 877 42.98 -8.70 0.26
N LYS A 878 43.01 -7.74 -0.66
CA LYS A 878 42.15 -6.53 -0.59
C LYS A 878 40.96 -6.61 -1.54
N ILE A 879 41.19 -7.14 -2.74
CA ILE A 879 40.23 -7.27 -3.83
C ILE A 879 40.33 -8.71 -4.36
N VAL A 880 39.21 -9.39 -4.51
CA VAL A 880 39.12 -10.76 -5.05
C VAL A 880 37.98 -10.83 -6.05
N ILE A 881 38.22 -11.48 -7.19
CA ILE A 881 37.15 -11.84 -8.12
C ILE A 881 36.78 -13.29 -7.85
N ALA A 882 35.50 -13.55 -7.55
CA ALA A 882 35.02 -14.86 -7.14
C ALA A 882 33.75 -15.25 -7.90
N GLY A 883 33.54 -16.54 -8.16
CA GLY A 883 32.29 -17.02 -8.77
C GLY A 883 32.39 -18.45 -9.24
N GLY A 884 31.88 -18.78 -10.42
CA GLY A 884 31.98 -20.15 -10.96
C GLY A 884 31.57 -20.30 -12.42
N MET A 885 31.97 -21.43 -13.00
CA MET A 885 31.77 -21.80 -14.40
C MET A 885 31.50 -23.30 -14.54
N GLU A 886 30.69 -23.69 -15.53
CA GLU A 886 30.53 -25.09 -15.90
C GLU A 886 30.20 -25.22 -17.40
N SER A 887 30.70 -26.28 -18.05
CA SER A 887 30.23 -26.72 -19.37
C SER A 887 29.98 -28.22 -19.33
N MET A 888 28.72 -28.57 -19.12
CA MET A 888 28.22 -29.94 -19.14
C MET A 888 28.05 -30.47 -20.59
N SER A 889 28.16 -29.59 -21.59
CA SER A 889 28.34 -29.93 -23.00
C SER A 889 29.72 -30.51 -23.29
N MET A 890 30.78 -29.89 -22.75
CA MET A 890 32.17 -30.31 -23.00
C MET A 890 32.63 -31.42 -22.05
N ALA A 891 32.12 -31.46 -20.82
CA ALA A 891 32.44 -32.49 -19.83
C ALA A 891 31.18 -33.26 -19.38
N SER A 892 31.19 -34.58 -19.52
CA SER A 892 30.03 -35.42 -19.15
C SER A 892 29.94 -35.67 -17.65
N MET A 893 28.73 -35.59 -17.10
CA MET A 893 28.40 -36.03 -15.74
C MET A 893 28.74 -37.50 -15.46
N GLN A 894 28.69 -38.36 -16.49
CA GLN A 894 29.05 -39.76 -16.32
C GLN A 894 30.57 -39.89 -16.21
N ASN A 895 31.05 -40.32 -15.04
CA ASN A 895 32.45 -40.67 -14.84
C ASN A 895 32.68 -42.15 -15.16
N LYS A 896 33.17 -42.44 -16.37
CA LYS A 896 33.53 -43.79 -16.81
C LYS A 896 34.82 -44.32 -16.16
N GLU A 897 35.55 -43.47 -15.45
CA GLU A 897 36.82 -43.79 -14.77
C GLU A 897 36.66 -43.93 -13.25
N LEU A 898 35.42 -44.09 -12.76
CA LEU A 898 35.13 -44.22 -11.34
C LEU A 898 35.80 -45.46 -10.73
N ARG A 899 36.66 -45.26 -9.72
CA ARG A 899 37.37 -46.32 -8.98
C ARG A 899 37.02 -46.26 -7.48
N PRO A 900 35.83 -46.73 -7.06
CA PRO A 900 35.44 -46.69 -5.65
C PRO A 900 36.31 -47.63 -4.80
N ASN A 901 36.67 -47.21 -3.58
CA ASN A 901 37.33 -48.09 -2.60
C ASN A 901 36.41 -49.29 -2.29
N PRO A 902 36.88 -50.55 -2.35
CA PRO A 902 36.07 -51.72 -2.00
C PRO A 902 35.36 -51.65 -0.64
N GLN A 903 35.98 -51.01 0.36
CA GLN A 903 35.42 -50.81 1.70
C GLN A 903 34.17 -49.92 1.73
N VAL A 904 33.88 -49.15 0.68
CA VAL A 904 32.65 -48.35 0.56
C VAL A 904 31.39 -49.22 0.75
N ARG A 905 31.46 -50.51 0.43
CA ARG A 905 30.35 -51.46 0.60
C ARG A 905 30.11 -51.90 2.05
N THR A 906 31.04 -51.65 2.97
CA THR A 906 30.92 -52.07 4.39
C THR A 906 30.23 -51.04 5.27
N LEU A 907 30.00 -49.82 4.76
CA LEU A 907 29.31 -48.74 5.49
C LEU A 907 28.26 -48.11 4.58
N LYS A 908 26.99 -48.15 4.99
CA LYS A 908 25.85 -47.74 4.15
C LYS A 908 25.96 -46.27 3.74
N GLU A 909 26.36 -45.42 4.67
CA GLU A 909 26.55 -43.98 4.52
C GLU A 909 27.61 -43.70 3.44
N ALA A 910 28.74 -44.41 3.49
CA ALA A 910 29.80 -44.30 2.48
C ALA A 910 29.34 -44.80 1.10
N SER A 911 28.54 -45.88 1.05
CA SER A 911 27.95 -46.36 -0.20
C SER A 911 26.96 -45.36 -0.80
N SER A 912 26.19 -44.67 0.03
CA SER A 912 25.22 -43.66 -0.42
C SER A 912 25.86 -42.41 -1.03
N CYS A 913 27.13 -42.12 -0.76
CA CYS A 913 27.89 -41.06 -1.43
C CYS A 913 28.01 -41.24 -2.96
N TYR A 914 27.79 -42.45 -3.48
CA TYR A 914 27.88 -42.78 -4.90
C TYR A 914 26.52 -42.85 -5.61
N PHE A 915 25.41 -42.60 -4.91
CA PHE A 915 24.08 -42.55 -5.51
C PHE A 915 23.99 -41.42 -6.54
N GLN A 916 23.31 -41.71 -7.66
CA GLN A 916 23.02 -40.69 -8.66
C GLN A 916 22.04 -39.66 -8.09
N MET A 917 22.18 -38.40 -8.49
CA MET A 917 21.37 -37.31 -7.91
C MET A 917 19.86 -37.57 -8.04
N GLY A 918 19.42 -38.16 -9.17
CA GLY A 918 18.03 -38.55 -9.37
C GLY A 918 17.56 -39.70 -8.48
N GLU A 919 18.43 -40.62 -8.06
CA GLU A 919 18.08 -41.64 -7.06
C GLU A 919 17.84 -41.00 -5.69
N THR A 920 18.65 -40.00 -5.31
CA THR A 920 18.42 -39.25 -4.07
C THR A 920 17.14 -38.39 -4.12
N SER A 921 16.72 -37.96 -5.32
CA SER A 921 15.42 -37.29 -5.53
C SER A 921 14.27 -38.25 -5.26
N GLU A 922 14.32 -39.48 -5.79
CA GLU A 922 13.30 -40.49 -5.50
C GLU A 922 13.30 -40.88 -4.00
N ASN A 923 14.47 -41.00 -3.36
CA ASN A 923 14.56 -41.27 -1.93
C ASN A 923 13.95 -40.16 -1.07
N VAL A 924 14.12 -38.88 -1.44
CA VAL A 924 13.47 -37.74 -0.76
C VAL A 924 11.96 -37.79 -0.97
N ALA A 925 11.50 -38.06 -2.19
CA ALA A 925 10.07 -38.15 -2.51
C ALA A 925 9.38 -39.28 -1.73
N GLU A 926 10.00 -40.46 -1.68
CA GLU A 926 9.51 -41.64 -0.96
C GLU A 926 9.55 -41.44 0.57
N LYS A 927 10.70 -41.05 1.13
CA LYS A 927 10.90 -40.94 2.59
C LYS A 927 10.07 -39.83 3.23
N PHE A 928 9.76 -38.76 2.50
CA PHE A 928 9.06 -37.59 3.02
C PHE A 928 7.69 -37.32 2.35
N GLY A 929 7.18 -38.26 1.53
CA GLY A 929 5.85 -38.16 0.94
C GLY A 929 5.66 -37.03 -0.08
N VAL A 930 6.74 -36.61 -0.78
CA VAL A 930 6.65 -35.51 -1.76
C VAL A 930 6.09 -36.02 -3.09
N SER A 931 4.76 -36.00 -3.19
CA SER A 931 4.03 -36.59 -4.32
C SER A 931 4.44 -36.00 -5.68
N ARG A 932 4.20 -36.77 -6.74
CA ARG A 932 4.48 -36.37 -8.13
C ARG A 932 3.81 -35.04 -8.48
N GLU A 933 2.58 -34.84 -8.01
CA GLU A 933 1.78 -33.63 -8.25
C GLU A 933 2.40 -32.40 -7.57
N LYS A 934 2.97 -32.54 -6.36
CA LYS A 934 3.72 -31.45 -5.72
C LYS A 934 4.96 -31.08 -6.55
N GLN A 935 5.72 -32.08 -6.99
CA GLN A 935 6.93 -31.88 -7.81
C GLN A 935 6.63 -31.22 -9.16
N ASP A 936 5.52 -31.59 -9.82
CA ASP A 936 5.11 -30.97 -11.08
C ASP A 936 4.54 -29.56 -10.85
N LYS A 937 3.85 -29.29 -9.72
CA LYS A 937 3.39 -27.95 -9.34
C LYS A 937 4.54 -26.95 -9.17
N ILE A 938 5.59 -27.31 -8.42
CA ILE A 938 6.76 -26.42 -8.26
C ILE A 938 7.49 -26.19 -9.59
N ALA A 939 7.55 -27.21 -10.46
CA ALA A 939 8.10 -27.07 -11.81
C ALA A 939 7.30 -26.10 -12.70
N VAL A 940 5.96 -26.19 -12.69
CA VAL A 940 5.08 -25.23 -13.37
C VAL A 940 5.30 -23.81 -12.84
N SER A 941 5.37 -23.65 -11.51
CA SER A 941 5.62 -22.36 -10.87
C SER A 941 6.98 -21.77 -11.29
N SER A 942 8.05 -22.56 -11.26
CA SER A 942 9.39 -22.17 -11.68
C SER A 942 9.42 -21.70 -13.14
N HIS A 943 8.79 -22.45 -14.06
CA HIS A 943 8.69 -22.06 -15.47
C HIS A 943 7.83 -20.80 -15.69
N ALA A 944 6.73 -20.64 -14.94
CA ALA A 944 5.89 -19.44 -15.01
C ALA A 944 6.67 -18.20 -14.53
N LYS A 945 7.30 -18.28 -13.34
CA LYS A 945 8.14 -17.21 -12.77
C LYS A 945 9.29 -16.82 -13.71
N ALA A 946 10.00 -17.80 -14.31
CA ALA A 946 11.03 -17.53 -15.32
C ALA A 946 10.49 -16.86 -16.59
N SER A 947 9.31 -17.28 -17.07
CA SER A 947 8.68 -16.66 -18.23
C SER A 947 8.28 -15.21 -17.96
N VAL A 948 7.69 -14.92 -16.79
CA VAL A 948 7.35 -13.56 -16.35
C VAL A 948 8.62 -12.71 -16.23
N ALA A 949 9.67 -13.22 -15.61
CA ALA A 949 10.94 -12.52 -15.46
C ALA A 949 11.63 -12.22 -16.80
N LYS A 950 11.58 -13.13 -17.79
CA LYS A 950 12.08 -12.90 -19.16
C LYS A 950 11.27 -11.80 -19.85
N LEU A 951 9.93 -11.86 -19.79
CA LEU A 951 9.03 -10.89 -20.43
C LEU A 951 9.14 -9.48 -19.81
N ALA A 952 9.20 -9.39 -18.48
CA ALA A 952 9.40 -8.15 -17.74
C ALA A 952 10.85 -7.64 -17.79
N GLY A 953 11.78 -8.37 -18.43
CA GLY A 953 13.18 -7.97 -18.55
C GLY A 953 13.98 -7.95 -17.25
N ARG A 954 13.48 -8.52 -16.14
CA ARG A 954 14.08 -8.48 -14.80
C ARG A 954 15.52 -8.99 -14.80
N GLN A 955 15.82 -10.02 -15.61
CA GLN A 955 17.15 -10.61 -15.70
C GLN A 955 18.10 -9.89 -16.69
N LYS A 956 17.71 -8.73 -17.25
CA LYS A 956 18.52 -8.07 -18.29
C LYS A 956 19.80 -7.43 -17.74
N SER A 957 19.78 -6.82 -16.56
CA SER A 957 20.98 -6.16 -16.01
C SER A 957 22.01 -7.14 -15.43
N GLU A 958 21.61 -8.38 -15.08
CA GLU A 958 22.53 -9.42 -14.61
C GLU A 958 23.18 -10.25 -15.73
N ILE A 959 22.67 -10.19 -16.98
CA ILE A 959 23.14 -11.03 -18.11
C ILE A 959 24.11 -10.28 -19.02
N VAL A 960 25.34 -10.81 -19.12
CA VAL A 960 26.33 -10.44 -20.14
C VAL A 960 26.10 -11.29 -21.40
N PRO A 961 25.95 -10.67 -22.59
CA PRO A 961 25.88 -11.40 -23.86
C PRO A 961 27.20 -12.13 -24.17
N VAL A 962 27.11 -13.39 -24.58
CA VAL A 962 28.26 -14.19 -25.04
C VAL A 962 28.12 -14.44 -26.53
N LYS A 963 29.18 -14.22 -27.30
CA LYS A 963 29.23 -14.53 -28.74
C LYS A 963 29.48 -16.03 -28.92
N THR A 964 28.58 -16.73 -29.60
CA THR A 964 28.67 -18.19 -29.80
C THR A 964 28.77 -18.52 -31.29
N ARG A 965 29.08 -19.78 -31.61
CA ARG A 965 29.10 -20.32 -32.99
C ARG A 965 27.74 -20.85 -33.46
N VAL A 966 26.71 -20.78 -32.61
CA VAL A 966 25.41 -21.44 -32.82
C VAL A 966 24.31 -20.39 -32.88
N THR A 967 23.74 -20.16 -34.07
CA THR A 967 22.55 -19.32 -34.22
C THR A 967 21.35 -20.03 -33.58
N VAL A 968 20.91 -19.53 -32.43
CA VAL A 968 19.71 -20.03 -31.75
C VAL A 968 18.47 -19.46 -32.42
N ILE A 969 17.74 -20.29 -33.16
CA ILE A 969 16.38 -19.97 -33.59
C ILE A 969 15.48 -20.14 -32.36
N ASP A 970 14.94 -19.04 -31.82
CA ASP A 970 14.00 -19.05 -30.68
C ASP A 970 12.65 -19.62 -31.15
N ARG A 971 12.56 -20.95 -31.23
CA ARG A 971 11.30 -21.65 -31.48
C ARG A 971 10.40 -21.45 -30.26
N GLU A 972 9.27 -20.79 -30.48
CA GLU A 972 8.20 -20.54 -29.51
C GLU A 972 8.14 -21.58 -28.38
N THR A 973 8.09 -21.12 -27.13
CA THR A 973 7.80 -21.95 -25.95
C THR A 973 6.36 -22.46 -25.97
N LYS A 974 6.06 -23.40 -26.86
CA LYS A 974 4.74 -24.01 -27.01
C LYS A 974 4.35 -24.81 -25.77
N LYS A 975 3.40 -24.26 -24.99
CA LYS A 975 2.53 -24.92 -24.00
C LYS A 975 3.16 -26.13 -23.27
N ALA A 976 4.16 -25.89 -22.42
CA ALA A 976 4.79 -26.94 -21.60
C ALA A 976 3.85 -27.54 -20.55
N THR A 977 2.89 -26.75 -20.03
CA THR A 977 1.98 -27.12 -18.93
C THR A 977 1.08 -28.33 -19.24
N ALA A 978 0.68 -28.54 -20.50
CA ALA A 978 -0.22 -29.63 -20.90
C ALA A 978 0.48 -31.00 -21.09
N ARG A 979 1.80 -31.10 -20.88
CA ARG A 979 2.58 -32.32 -21.17
C ARG A 979 3.31 -32.95 -19.96
N LEU A 980 3.46 -32.24 -18.83
CA LEU A 980 4.23 -32.72 -17.67
C LEU A 980 3.70 -34.05 -17.12
N ALA A 981 2.39 -34.17 -16.91
CA ALA A 981 1.75 -35.39 -16.41
C ALA A 981 1.93 -36.63 -17.33
N LYS A 982 2.35 -36.45 -18.59
CA LYS A 982 2.63 -37.53 -19.54
C LYS A 982 4.12 -37.92 -19.62
N LEU A 983 4.99 -37.24 -18.88
CA LEU A 983 6.42 -37.58 -18.83
C LEU A 983 6.65 -38.76 -17.87
N PRO A 984 7.35 -39.82 -18.31
CA PRO A 984 7.70 -40.95 -17.45
C PRO A 984 8.82 -40.58 -16.46
N ALA A 985 8.85 -41.28 -15.32
CA ALA A 985 9.98 -41.25 -14.42
C ALA A 985 11.21 -41.94 -15.03
N VAL A 986 12.40 -41.38 -14.76
CA VAL A 986 13.63 -41.75 -15.48
C VAL A 986 14.64 -42.49 -14.59
N PHE A 987 14.59 -42.29 -13.27
CA PHE A 987 15.57 -42.85 -12.34
C PHE A 987 15.10 -44.14 -11.66
N ARG A 988 13.79 -44.34 -11.47
CA ARG A 988 13.22 -45.55 -10.86
C ARG A 988 11.92 -45.94 -11.57
N LYS A 989 11.71 -47.25 -11.81
CA LYS A 989 10.43 -47.78 -12.30
C LYS A 989 9.34 -47.53 -11.26
N GLY A 990 8.28 -46.82 -11.63
CA GLY A 990 7.25 -46.36 -10.68
C GLY A 990 7.66 -45.13 -9.84
N GLY A 991 8.79 -44.49 -10.14
CA GLY A 991 9.24 -43.27 -9.47
C GLY A 991 8.43 -42.02 -9.85
N SER A 992 8.88 -40.89 -9.30
CA SER A 992 8.23 -39.58 -9.37
C SER A 992 9.07 -38.51 -10.08
N THR A 993 10.38 -38.74 -10.24
CA THR A 993 11.31 -37.75 -10.79
C THR A 993 11.38 -37.84 -12.32
N THR A 994 11.08 -36.74 -13.01
CA THR A 994 10.96 -36.66 -14.48
C THR A 994 11.74 -35.48 -15.07
N PRO A 995 12.00 -35.47 -16.39
CA PRO A 995 12.63 -34.33 -17.07
C PRO A 995 11.81 -33.03 -17.03
N GLY A 996 10.56 -33.10 -16.55
CA GLY A 996 9.68 -31.95 -16.37
C GLY A 996 9.75 -31.35 -14.96
N ASN A 997 10.19 -32.11 -13.96
CA ASN A 997 10.34 -31.66 -12.57
C ASN A 997 11.79 -31.73 -12.04
N SER A 998 12.75 -32.02 -12.92
CA SER A 998 14.19 -31.94 -12.67
C SER A 998 14.81 -30.79 -13.47
N SER A 999 15.84 -30.15 -12.91
CA SER A 999 16.69 -29.21 -13.66
C SER A 999 17.34 -29.86 -14.90
N GLN A 1000 17.55 -29.06 -15.94
CA GLN A 1000 18.30 -29.48 -17.13
C GLN A 1000 19.81 -29.36 -16.88
N LEU A 1001 20.59 -30.27 -17.47
CA LEU A 1001 22.04 -30.12 -17.59
C LEU A 1001 22.34 -28.84 -18.39
N SER A 1002 23.30 -28.04 -17.94
CA SER A 1002 23.49 -26.67 -18.42
C SER A 1002 24.93 -26.19 -18.41
N ASP A 1003 25.20 -25.18 -19.23
CA ASP A 1003 26.47 -24.48 -19.37
C ASP A 1003 26.30 -22.99 -18.97
N GLY A 1004 27.33 -22.38 -18.39
CA GLY A 1004 27.35 -20.95 -18.06
C GLY A 1004 28.48 -20.53 -17.11
N ALA A 1005 28.62 -19.22 -16.88
CA ALA A 1005 29.56 -18.62 -15.92
C ALA A 1005 28.96 -17.42 -15.18
N ALA A 1006 29.37 -17.19 -13.93
CA ALA A 1006 28.96 -16.06 -13.08
C ALA A 1006 30.12 -15.61 -12.20
N LEU A 1007 30.27 -14.31 -11.99
CA LEU A 1007 31.32 -13.70 -11.17
C LEU A 1007 30.78 -12.53 -10.34
N VAL A 1008 31.44 -12.29 -9.20
CA VAL A 1008 31.32 -11.09 -8.38
C VAL A 1008 32.72 -10.53 -8.08
N MET A 1009 32.82 -9.22 -7.86
CA MET A 1009 34.01 -8.62 -7.25
C MET A 1009 33.75 -8.33 -5.77
N LEU A 1010 34.62 -8.87 -4.92
CA LEU A 1010 34.65 -8.69 -3.47
C LEU A 1010 35.79 -7.73 -3.10
N MET A 1011 35.53 -6.85 -2.14
CA MET A 1011 36.58 -6.04 -1.51
C MET A 1011 36.20 -5.67 -0.07
N LYS A 1012 37.17 -5.16 0.69
CA LYS A 1012 36.91 -4.56 2.01
C LYS A 1012 36.07 -3.28 1.84
N ARG A 1013 35.11 -3.02 2.74
CA ARG A 1013 34.25 -1.83 2.69
C ARG A 1013 35.05 -0.53 2.60
N SER A 1014 36.11 -0.38 3.40
CA SER A 1014 36.99 0.79 3.34
C SER A 1014 37.68 0.98 1.98
N GLU A 1015 37.94 -0.10 1.25
CA GLU A 1015 38.56 -0.06 -0.08
C GLU A 1015 37.53 0.38 -1.14
N ALA A 1016 36.28 -0.10 -1.04
CA ALA A 1016 35.18 0.39 -1.87
C ALA A 1016 34.91 1.88 -1.64
N GLU A 1017 34.81 2.30 -0.37
CA GLU A 1017 34.59 3.68 0.05
C GLU A 1017 35.72 4.62 -0.43
N ALA A 1018 36.98 4.21 -0.28
CA ALA A 1018 38.13 4.99 -0.75
C ALA A 1018 38.16 5.19 -2.28
N ARG A 1019 37.50 4.31 -3.04
CA ARG A 1019 37.38 4.35 -4.51
C ARG A 1019 36.08 5.00 -4.98
N GLY A 1020 35.19 5.41 -4.07
CA GLY A 1020 33.83 5.86 -4.42
C GLY A 1020 32.92 4.76 -4.97
N LEU A 1021 33.31 3.48 -4.86
CA LEU A 1021 32.53 2.35 -5.33
C LEU A 1021 31.39 2.05 -4.36
N GLU A 1022 30.16 2.09 -4.86
CA GLU A 1022 28.97 1.72 -4.10
C GLU A 1022 28.94 0.22 -3.80
N PRO A 1023 28.85 -0.20 -2.52
CA PRO A 1023 28.60 -1.59 -2.15
C PRO A 1023 27.21 -2.05 -2.62
N LEU A 1024 27.16 -3.12 -3.42
CA LEU A 1024 25.92 -3.74 -3.88
C LEU A 1024 25.30 -4.60 -2.78
N ALA A 1025 26.11 -5.40 -2.08
CA ALA A 1025 25.67 -6.23 -0.97
C ALA A 1025 26.83 -6.54 0.00
N ARG A 1026 26.50 -6.83 1.25
CA ARG A 1026 27.41 -7.44 2.23
C ARG A 1026 27.13 -8.94 2.32
N LEU A 1027 28.17 -9.78 2.31
CA LEU A 1027 28.04 -11.16 2.75
C LEU A 1027 27.98 -11.16 4.29
N ARG A 1028 26.81 -11.48 4.87
CA ARG A 1028 26.61 -11.46 6.34
C ARG A 1028 27.04 -12.75 7.00
N SER A 1029 26.75 -13.89 6.39
CA SER A 1029 27.10 -15.20 6.92
C SER A 1029 27.20 -16.25 5.83
N TYR A 1030 27.92 -17.33 6.14
CA TYR A 1030 27.99 -18.54 5.34
C TYR A 1030 27.92 -19.78 6.24
N ALA A 1031 27.17 -20.79 5.80
CA ALA A 1031 27.08 -22.08 6.48
C ALA A 1031 27.12 -23.22 5.47
N VAL A 1032 27.80 -24.30 5.87
CA VAL A 1032 27.80 -25.60 5.19
C VAL A 1032 27.59 -26.65 6.26
N THR A 1033 26.81 -27.68 5.95
CA THR A 1033 26.56 -28.80 6.86
C THR A 1033 26.40 -30.12 6.09
N GLY A 1034 26.61 -31.23 6.79
CA GLY A 1034 26.39 -32.58 6.29
C GLY A 1034 24.98 -33.09 6.57
N VAL A 1035 24.48 -33.96 5.70
CA VAL A 1035 23.21 -34.69 5.83
C VAL A 1035 23.39 -36.12 5.30
N ASP A 1036 22.44 -37.01 5.54
CA ASP A 1036 22.45 -38.38 4.98
C ASP A 1036 22.63 -38.34 3.43
N PRO A 1037 23.73 -38.91 2.88
CA PRO A 1037 23.99 -38.89 1.44
C PRO A 1037 22.90 -39.51 0.58
N ALA A 1038 22.12 -40.46 1.11
CA ALA A 1038 21.01 -41.09 0.39
C ALA A 1038 19.87 -40.10 0.08
N ILE A 1039 19.77 -39.01 0.83
CA ILE A 1039 18.72 -37.98 0.74
C ILE A 1039 19.30 -36.57 0.69
N MET A 1040 20.49 -36.40 0.10
CA MET A 1040 21.26 -35.14 0.01
C MET A 1040 20.45 -33.88 -0.36
N GLY A 1041 19.33 -34.05 -1.06
CA GLY A 1041 18.38 -33.00 -1.41
C GLY A 1041 17.83 -32.19 -0.22
N ILE A 1042 17.86 -32.75 1.00
CA ILE A 1042 17.46 -32.02 2.21
C ILE A 1042 18.50 -30.98 2.69
N GLY A 1043 19.67 -30.90 2.06
CA GLY A 1043 20.77 -30.01 2.44
C GLY A 1043 20.37 -28.55 2.75
N PRO A 1044 19.54 -27.87 1.93
CA PRO A 1044 19.07 -26.51 2.22
C PRO A 1044 18.30 -26.39 3.54
N ALA A 1045 17.47 -27.39 3.89
CA ALA A 1045 16.70 -27.40 5.13
C ALA A 1045 17.59 -27.46 6.39
N ALA A 1046 18.82 -28.00 6.27
CA ALA A 1046 19.81 -28.00 7.35
C ALA A 1046 20.73 -26.76 7.32
N ALA A 1047 21.06 -26.26 6.13
CA ALA A 1047 22.03 -25.16 5.97
C ALA A 1047 21.44 -23.76 6.20
N ILE A 1048 20.18 -23.53 5.80
CA ILE A 1048 19.51 -22.22 5.95
C ILE A 1048 19.43 -21.77 7.43
N PRO A 1049 18.95 -22.60 8.39
CA PRO A 1049 18.89 -22.20 9.79
C PRO A 1049 20.25 -21.77 10.36
N LEU A 1050 21.32 -22.52 10.05
CA LEU A 1050 22.69 -22.22 10.50
C LEU A 1050 23.24 -20.92 9.90
N ALA A 1051 22.84 -20.55 8.68
CA ALA A 1051 23.25 -19.28 8.07
C ALA A 1051 22.50 -18.10 8.71
N LEU A 1052 21.21 -18.26 9.00
CA LEU A 1052 20.37 -17.24 9.64
C LEU A 1052 20.82 -16.97 11.08
N GLU A 1053 21.05 -18.03 11.86
CA GLU A 1053 21.61 -17.97 13.22
C GLU A 1053 22.92 -17.16 13.26
N LYS A 1054 23.89 -17.50 12.39
CA LYS A 1054 25.16 -16.77 12.26
C LYS A 1054 25.00 -15.32 11.81
N ALA A 1055 23.93 -14.97 11.10
CA ALA A 1055 23.65 -13.60 10.67
C ALA A 1055 22.91 -12.76 11.73
N GLY A 1056 22.40 -13.40 12.79
CA GLY A 1056 21.60 -12.78 13.84
C GLY A 1056 20.18 -12.41 13.41
N ILE A 1057 19.60 -13.18 12.48
CA ILE A 1057 18.25 -12.94 11.91
C ILE A 1057 17.44 -14.24 11.86
N THR A 1058 16.13 -14.14 11.64
CA THR A 1058 15.21 -15.27 11.47
C THR A 1058 14.80 -15.46 10.00
N THR A 1059 14.09 -16.55 9.68
CA THR A 1059 13.51 -16.79 8.34
C THR A 1059 12.59 -15.66 7.88
N ASP A 1060 11.94 -15.01 8.85
CA ASP A 1060 10.88 -14.04 8.66
C ASP A 1060 11.43 -12.62 8.49
N ASP A 1061 12.73 -12.41 8.75
CA ASP A 1061 13.45 -11.19 8.42
C ASP A 1061 13.99 -11.20 6.96
N VAL A 1062 13.81 -12.30 6.21
CA VAL A 1062 14.36 -12.48 4.86
C VAL A 1062 13.35 -12.03 3.80
N ASP A 1063 13.75 -11.06 2.97
CA ASP A 1063 12.92 -10.50 1.89
C ASP A 1063 12.91 -11.38 0.61
N LEU A 1064 13.90 -12.26 0.45
CA LEU A 1064 14.08 -13.09 -0.75
C LEU A 1064 14.89 -14.38 -0.51
N PHE A 1065 14.45 -15.50 -1.07
CA PHE A 1065 15.17 -16.77 -1.09
C PHE A 1065 15.46 -17.22 -2.53
N GLU A 1066 16.72 -17.57 -2.82
CA GLU A 1066 17.13 -18.23 -4.07
C GLU A 1066 17.65 -19.63 -3.74
N ILE A 1067 16.78 -20.64 -3.87
CA ILE A 1067 17.04 -22.05 -3.56
C ILE A 1067 17.24 -22.84 -4.85
N ASN A 1068 18.35 -23.57 -4.96
CA ASN A 1068 18.66 -24.40 -6.12
C ASN A 1068 17.66 -25.56 -6.31
N GLU A 1069 16.71 -25.40 -7.23
CA GLU A 1069 15.77 -26.43 -7.67
C GLU A 1069 16.46 -27.50 -8.54
N ALA A 1070 17.41 -28.26 -7.99
CA ALA A 1070 18.00 -29.38 -8.73
C ALA A 1070 16.92 -30.39 -9.15
N PHE A 1071 15.98 -30.67 -8.24
CA PHE A 1071 14.78 -31.50 -8.43
C PHE A 1071 13.61 -30.95 -7.61
N GLY A 1072 12.39 -31.12 -8.11
CA GLY A 1072 11.16 -30.65 -7.46
C GLY A 1072 10.94 -31.27 -6.07
N SER A 1073 11.27 -32.55 -5.89
CA SER A 1073 11.21 -33.25 -4.59
C SER A 1073 11.99 -32.53 -3.49
N GLN A 1074 13.17 -32.02 -3.84
CA GLN A 1074 14.14 -31.42 -2.91
C GLN A 1074 13.76 -29.99 -2.57
N ALA A 1075 13.42 -29.19 -3.59
CA ALA A 1075 12.98 -27.82 -3.41
C ALA A 1075 11.66 -27.75 -2.63
N GLU A 1076 10.69 -28.59 -2.99
CA GLU A 1076 9.40 -28.67 -2.29
C GLU A 1076 9.60 -29.09 -0.83
N TYR A 1077 10.36 -30.15 -0.56
CA TYR A 1077 10.67 -30.57 0.81
C TYR A 1077 11.30 -29.43 1.62
N CYS A 1078 12.29 -28.71 1.08
CA CYS A 1078 12.97 -27.67 1.82
C CYS A 1078 12.06 -26.46 2.12
N ILE A 1079 11.20 -26.09 1.17
CA ILE A 1079 10.20 -25.03 1.34
C ILE A 1079 9.17 -25.43 2.42
N GLU A 1080 8.61 -26.63 2.34
CA GLU A 1080 7.63 -27.13 3.33
C GLU A 1080 8.26 -27.31 4.71
N LYS A 1081 9.46 -27.90 4.80
CA LYS A 1081 10.14 -28.19 6.07
C LYS A 1081 10.55 -26.94 6.85
N LEU A 1082 10.87 -25.85 6.14
CA LEU A 1082 11.24 -24.56 6.72
C LEU A 1082 10.06 -23.57 6.83
N GLY A 1083 8.89 -23.90 6.27
CA GLY A 1083 7.73 -23.01 6.27
C GLY A 1083 7.90 -21.73 5.44
N LEU A 1084 8.68 -21.77 4.36
CA LEU A 1084 9.04 -20.57 3.60
C LEU A 1084 7.87 -20.01 2.78
N ASN A 1085 7.69 -18.70 2.80
CA ASN A 1085 6.73 -18.01 1.94
C ASN A 1085 7.11 -18.16 0.45
N ARG A 1086 6.25 -18.83 -0.33
CA ARG A 1086 6.48 -19.15 -1.75
C ARG A 1086 6.51 -17.94 -2.69
N ASP A 1087 5.98 -16.79 -2.26
CA ASP A 1087 5.98 -15.53 -3.03
C ASP A 1087 7.33 -14.79 -2.97
N ILE A 1088 8.22 -15.21 -2.07
CA ILE A 1088 9.60 -14.70 -1.96
C ILE A 1088 10.66 -15.76 -2.27
N VAL A 1089 10.28 -16.98 -2.68
CA VAL A 1089 11.22 -18.03 -3.13
C VAL A 1089 11.30 -18.05 -4.66
N ASN A 1090 12.52 -17.98 -5.20
CA ASN A 1090 12.84 -18.12 -6.63
C ASN A 1090 11.94 -17.26 -7.54
N VAL A 1091 11.75 -15.98 -7.19
CA VAL A 1091 10.72 -15.11 -7.82
C VAL A 1091 10.90 -14.90 -9.32
N ASN A 1092 12.13 -15.11 -9.83
CA ASN A 1092 12.46 -15.08 -11.26
C ASN A 1092 12.62 -16.48 -11.89
N GLY A 1093 12.14 -17.53 -11.21
CA GLY A 1093 12.27 -18.92 -11.58
C GLY A 1093 13.59 -19.54 -11.13
N GLY A 1094 13.55 -20.78 -10.66
CA GLY A 1094 14.72 -21.50 -10.17
C GLY A 1094 15.41 -22.35 -11.24
N ALA A 1095 16.11 -23.38 -10.79
CA ALA A 1095 16.96 -24.21 -11.65
C ALA A 1095 16.20 -25.23 -12.51
N ILE A 1096 14.93 -25.55 -12.20
CA ILE A 1096 14.07 -26.34 -13.11
C ILE A 1096 13.86 -25.57 -14.42
N ALA A 1097 13.53 -24.29 -14.32
CA ALA A 1097 13.23 -23.46 -15.48
C ALA A 1097 14.47 -22.93 -16.21
N ILE A 1098 15.45 -22.41 -15.46
CA ILE A 1098 16.63 -21.73 -16.02
C ILE A 1098 17.75 -22.74 -16.33
N GLY A 1099 17.91 -23.77 -15.50
CA GLY A 1099 19.00 -24.74 -15.56
C GLY A 1099 20.03 -24.61 -14.44
N HIS A 1100 20.90 -25.61 -14.36
CA HIS A 1100 21.80 -25.87 -13.24
C HIS A 1100 23.25 -26.19 -13.70
N PRO A 1101 24.06 -25.21 -14.13
CA PRO A 1101 25.49 -25.43 -14.38
C PRO A 1101 26.20 -25.56 -13.02
N LEU A 1102 26.72 -26.75 -12.71
CA LEU A 1102 27.09 -27.12 -11.32
C LEU A 1102 28.06 -26.14 -10.67
N GLY A 1103 29.24 -25.90 -11.26
CA GLY A 1103 30.25 -24.99 -10.74
C GLY A 1103 29.78 -23.53 -10.60
N MET A 1104 28.92 -23.07 -11.52
CA MET A 1104 28.35 -21.72 -11.55
C MET A 1104 27.26 -21.50 -10.49
N THR A 1105 26.53 -22.54 -10.09
CA THR A 1105 25.18 -22.40 -9.50
C THR A 1105 25.13 -21.48 -8.28
N GLY A 1106 26.00 -21.70 -7.29
CA GLY A 1106 26.06 -20.83 -6.12
C GLY A 1106 26.27 -19.34 -6.48
N ALA A 1107 27.17 -19.06 -7.42
CA ALA A 1107 27.43 -17.70 -7.90
C ALA A 1107 26.26 -17.14 -8.74
N ARG A 1108 25.57 -17.97 -9.54
CA ARG A 1108 24.34 -17.56 -10.25
C ARG A 1108 23.29 -17.06 -9.27
N LEU A 1109 23.04 -17.82 -8.20
CA LEU A 1109 22.05 -17.47 -7.18
C LEU A 1109 22.46 -16.18 -6.45
N THR A 1110 23.75 -16.00 -6.13
CA THR A 1110 24.27 -14.74 -5.59
C THR A 1110 24.04 -13.54 -6.51
N VAL A 1111 24.32 -13.66 -7.81
CA VAL A 1111 24.07 -12.57 -8.77
C VAL A 1111 22.57 -12.26 -8.84
N SER A 1112 21.72 -13.26 -9.06
CA SER A 1112 20.28 -13.05 -9.18
C SER A 1112 19.65 -12.50 -7.89
N ILE A 1113 20.08 -12.94 -6.70
CA ILE A 1113 19.52 -12.43 -5.44
C ILE A 1113 19.90 -10.97 -5.17
N ILE A 1114 21.13 -10.55 -5.50
CA ILE A 1114 21.58 -9.17 -5.30
C ILE A 1114 20.79 -8.23 -6.21
N HIS A 1115 20.69 -8.55 -7.51
CA HIS A 1115 19.93 -7.74 -8.46
C HIS A 1115 18.44 -7.68 -8.11
N GLU A 1116 17.86 -8.77 -7.62
CA GLU A 1116 16.43 -8.83 -7.28
C GLU A 1116 16.10 -8.14 -5.95
N LEU A 1117 16.93 -8.26 -4.91
CA LEU A 1117 16.79 -7.47 -3.69
C LEU A 1117 16.84 -5.97 -4.00
N HIS A 1118 17.79 -5.52 -4.84
CA HIS A 1118 17.87 -4.14 -5.28
C HIS A 1118 16.60 -3.66 -6.00
N ARG A 1119 16.01 -4.48 -6.89
CA ARG A 1119 14.73 -4.16 -7.55
C ARG A 1119 13.58 -4.04 -6.55
N ARG A 1120 13.46 -5.00 -5.62
CA ARG A 1120 12.38 -5.07 -4.62
C ARG A 1120 12.57 -4.12 -3.43
N GLN A 1121 13.69 -3.39 -3.38
CA GLN A 1121 14.16 -2.68 -2.17
C GLN A 1121 14.27 -3.58 -0.92
N GLY A 1122 14.46 -4.88 -1.15
CA GLY A 1122 14.65 -5.89 -0.12
C GLY A 1122 16.03 -5.75 0.52
N ARG A 1123 16.12 -6.11 1.79
CA ARG A 1123 17.35 -5.97 2.58
C ARG A 1123 18.09 -7.29 2.73
N PHE A 1124 17.42 -8.35 3.16
CA PHE A 1124 18.04 -9.64 3.47
C PHE A 1124 17.66 -10.68 2.42
N GLY A 1125 18.66 -11.36 1.87
CA GLY A 1125 18.44 -12.47 0.95
C GLY A 1125 19.23 -13.71 1.35
N VAL A 1126 18.63 -14.89 1.15
CA VAL A 1126 19.28 -16.18 1.40
C VAL A 1126 19.44 -16.95 0.09
N VAL A 1127 20.67 -17.30 -0.26
CA VAL A 1127 20.94 -18.31 -1.29
C VAL A 1127 21.14 -19.67 -0.63
N SER A 1128 20.63 -20.75 -1.22
CA SER A 1128 20.89 -22.10 -0.70
C SER A 1128 20.83 -23.21 -1.75
N MET A 1129 21.56 -24.30 -1.51
CA MET A 1129 21.63 -25.44 -2.42
C MET A 1129 21.94 -26.75 -1.69
N CYS A 1130 21.36 -27.84 -2.19
CA CYS A 1130 21.85 -29.19 -1.92
C CYS A 1130 23.20 -29.39 -2.60
N ILE A 1131 24.01 -30.28 -2.05
CA ILE A 1131 25.35 -30.61 -2.53
C ILE A 1131 25.41 -32.14 -2.58
N GLY A 1132 26.02 -32.68 -3.65
CA GLY A 1132 26.20 -34.13 -3.79
C GLY A 1132 26.98 -34.75 -2.61
N SER A 1133 26.83 -36.07 -2.46
CA SER A 1133 27.36 -36.84 -1.33
C SER A 1133 26.92 -36.37 0.07
N GLY A 1134 25.72 -35.80 0.21
CA GLY A 1134 25.10 -35.54 1.51
C GLY A 1134 25.54 -34.25 2.18
N MET A 1135 25.40 -33.11 1.52
CA MET A 1135 25.70 -31.81 2.11
C MET A 1135 24.68 -30.73 1.70
N GLY A 1136 24.67 -29.61 2.42
CA GLY A 1136 23.96 -28.39 2.05
C GLY A 1136 24.78 -27.15 2.38
N ALA A 1137 24.56 -26.07 1.63
CA ALA A 1137 25.14 -24.76 1.93
C ALA A 1137 24.11 -23.63 1.81
N ALA A 1138 24.31 -22.58 2.59
CA ALA A 1138 23.53 -21.35 2.52
C ALA A 1138 24.40 -20.12 2.84
N ALA A 1139 24.03 -18.97 2.28
CA ALA A 1139 24.62 -17.67 2.62
C ALA A 1139 23.55 -16.61 2.78
N VAL A 1140 23.76 -15.68 3.72
CA VAL A 1140 22.92 -14.50 3.94
C VAL A 1140 23.62 -13.28 3.34
N TYR A 1141 22.89 -12.52 2.52
CA TYR A 1141 23.29 -11.21 2.01
C TYR A 1141 22.46 -10.10 2.67
N GLU A 1142 23.08 -8.95 2.92
CA GLU A 1142 22.42 -7.72 3.38
C GLU A 1142 22.69 -6.56 2.43
N ILE A 1143 21.67 -5.75 2.15
CA ILE A 1143 21.76 -4.51 1.38
C ILE A 1143 21.43 -3.32 2.28
N ASN A 1144 22.36 -2.36 2.36
CA ASN A 1144 22.30 -1.23 3.30
C ASN A 1144 21.56 0.00 2.75
N LYS A 1145 20.89 -0.08 1.60
CA LYS A 1145 20.19 1.05 0.96
C LYS A 1145 18.79 0.66 0.47
N PRO A 1146 17.77 1.49 0.69
CA PRO A 1146 16.40 1.27 0.20
C PRO A 1146 16.20 1.71 -1.26
N GLN A 1147 17.27 1.82 -2.05
CA GLN A 1147 17.24 2.30 -3.42
C GLN A 1147 18.12 1.40 -4.29
N LEU A 1148 17.68 1.16 -5.53
CA LEU A 1148 18.47 0.53 -6.58
C LEU A 1148 19.82 1.25 -6.67
N SER A 1149 20.93 0.51 -6.55
CA SER A 1149 22.27 1.07 -6.81
C SER A 1149 22.30 1.71 -8.18
N SER A 1150 22.97 2.87 -8.32
CA SER A 1150 23.10 3.56 -9.60
C SER A 1150 23.90 2.79 -10.66
N ARG A 1151 24.46 1.63 -10.28
CA ARG A 1151 25.28 0.73 -11.11
C ARG A 1151 24.52 -0.51 -11.60
N LEU A 1152 23.24 -0.71 -11.21
CA LEU A 1152 22.40 -1.88 -11.53
C LEU A 1152 21.19 -1.60 -12.42
#